data_AF-A0A7X7XMS2-F1
#
_entry.id   AF-A0A7X7XMS2-F1
#
_cell.length_a   1.000
_cell.length_b   1.000
_cell.length_c   1.000
_cell.angle_alpha   90.00
_cell.angle_beta   90.00
_cell.angle_gamma   90.00
#
_symmetry.space_group_name_H-M   'P 1'
#
loop_
_entity.id
_entity.type
_entity.pdbx_description
1 polymer ?
#
loop_
_entity_poly.entity_id
_entity_poly.type
_entity_poly.pdbx_seq_one_letter_code
_entity_poly.pdbx_strand_id
1 'polypeptide(L)'
;MYTIVRREQFSETNFLWEVEAPDVAASAQPGQFVMVRLHEGSERVPLTVADYDRERGTITLVVQALGKTTREMRDRYHEGDSFADFVGPLGLATHIAKVGHVVLVGGGLGVAPVFPQLRAYKEAGNRITGIIGFRTQDLVFWEDKFRAYCDELIVCTDDGSYGRPGFVTEALREVVETEHPDLVVAIGPMPMMRACVEVTRPSGTKTNVSLNSIMVDGTGMCGSCRVTVDGVVKFACVDGPDFDGHAVDFNELIVRQSRFKNLEVKAAEAYGHVCNLEQQLFVEGKHNYKKAPEVPPLQTPMPEANPEIRATNFSEVNLGYGMAEAFEEAERCIQCAKPKCVAGCPVSIDIPRFIRHILVRDVDGALGVINESNLFPSICGRVCPQESQCEAQCIIKNEKRGREAVGIGRLERFVGDNANPPRNSPPVVDAKLGRVAIVGSGPSGLAAAADLAKAGCDVTVYEALHVVGGVLQYGIPSFRLPRSIIDREVRGLRDLGVRFETNKVVGKTFTINQLMTDRHFDAVYVATGAGAPAFLGIPGEHAGQVLSANEFLTRINLMGGNKFPYLDTPVSQSKSVIVIGAGNTAMDCLRVAKRIGVPSVTCVYRRSEAEAPARIEELRHAKEEGIEFRFLHAPVEIRLDDAGNITGMKTEVMELGEPDERGRRRPVGTGVFEDIACDTVIYALGTNANPIIAQSQPDLQLNKWGYIVADPDTQATNLKGVFAGGDIVTGGATVILAMGAGRRAARAIGAYLASGRATDDRSWPVTAEMAEAFIPPTAAPKEPLMDVPTQPSGLLGEQAPAGEQPARNATPAGGAPAAPASAPVVAAAPVEEDRGLICPRCHQPIEGDESYICCAGQSLRWKCTSCGKVSEGFAFPYGQCPSCQGKLVRDAGAGPVDTSDERAMEAIRTAFEIELGGGAYYRKAATEAADPVLADLFSRMSEMENEHLETLQRRYHAEVPPPSKEFETTRAAIYAGLEHNPKDPANLLRVAIGFEQRAVDFFTRHMHECPAGSTERELYEELAAEEREHVDLLTLELERFVAGKGGIL
;
A
#
# COMPACT_ATOMS: atom_id res chain seq x y z
N MET A 1 -10.98 -17.59 9.60
CA MET A 1 -11.44 -17.83 8.21
C MET A 1 -12.40 -19.00 8.25
N TYR A 2 -13.47 -18.95 7.45
CA TYR A 2 -14.54 -19.95 7.45
C TYR A 2 -14.52 -20.70 6.12
N THR A 3 -14.57 -22.03 6.18
CA THR A 3 -14.32 -22.90 5.02
C THR A 3 -15.62 -23.46 4.47
N ILE A 4 -15.72 -23.49 3.14
CA ILE A 4 -16.83 -24.13 2.42
C ILE A 4 -16.53 -25.63 2.33
N VAL A 5 -17.21 -26.43 3.15
CA VAL A 5 -16.99 -27.88 3.22
C VAL A 5 -17.79 -28.66 2.18
N ARG A 6 -18.83 -28.05 1.62
CA ARG A 6 -19.59 -28.61 0.50
C ARG A 6 -20.20 -27.50 -0.34
N ARG A 7 -20.17 -27.67 -1.65
CA ARG A 7 -20.90 -26.82 -2.60
C ARG A 7 -21.77 -27.66 -3.52
N GLU A 8 -23.02 -27.23 -3.73
CA GLU A 8 -23.95 -27.88 -4.65
C GLU A 8 -24.67 -26.85 -5.52
N GLN A 9 -24.67 -27.03 -6.83
CA GLN A 9 -25.36 -26.14 -7.77
C GLN A 9 -26.72 -26.74 -8.15
N PHE A 10 -27.81 -26.03 -7.84
CA PHE A 10 -29.17 -26.48 -8.16
C PHE A 10 -29.62 -26.04 -9.56
N SER A 11 -29.21 -24.84 -9.99
CA SER A 11 -29.53 -24.28 -11.32
C SER A 11 -28.44 -23.29 -11.74
N GLU A 12 -28.53 -22.62 -12.89
CA GLU A 12 -27.54 -21.59 -13.29
C GLU A 12 -27.37 -20.44 -12.26
N THR A 13 -28.39 -20.21 -11.44
CA THR A 13 -28.42 -19.10 -10.49
C THR A 13 -28.51 -19.53 -9.02
N ASN A 14 -28.99 -20.73 -8.72
CA ASN A 14 -29.16 -21.19 -7.34
C ASN A 14 -28.09 -22.21 -6.97
N PHE A 15 -27.48 -22.02 -5.81
CA PHE A 15 -26.50 -22.94 -5.24
C PHE A 15 -26.57 -22.95 -3.72
N LEU A 16 -25.92 -23.95 -3.15
CA LEU A 16 -25.78 -24.17 -1.72
C LEU A 16 -24.31 -24.13 -1.34
N TRP A 17 -24.04 -23.51 -0.20
CA TRP A 17 -22.80 -23.68 0.56
C TRP A 17 -23.11 -24.33 1.90
N GLU A 18 -22.36 -25.38 2.21
CA GLU A 18 -22.19 -25.84 3.58
C GLU A 18 -20.89 -25.23 4.11
N VAL A 19 -20.99 -24.48 5.20
CA VAL A 19 -19.87 -23.75 5.81
C VAL A 19 -19.58 -24.33 7.17
N GLU A 20 -18.30 -24.59 7.46
CA GLU A 20 -17.84 -24.95 8.80
C GLU A 20 -17.90 -23.72 9.71
N ALA A 21 -18.83 -23.73 10.67
CA ALA A 21 -19.03 -22.67 11.63
C ALA A 21 -19.60 -23.24 12.95
N PRO A 22 -18.77 -23.94 13.76
CA PRO A 22 -19.26 -24.74 14.89
C PRO A 22 -20.06 -23.95 15.92
N ASP A 23 -19.59 -22.75 16.29
CA ASP A 23 -20.25 -21.88 17.27
C ASP A 23 -21.63 -21.42 16.77
N VAL A 24 -21.73 -21.15 15.47
CA VAL A 24 -22.97 -20.74 14.82
C VAL A 24 -23.93 -21.91 14.72
N ALA A 25 -23.46 -23.08 14.27
CA ALA A 25 -24.26 -24.29 14.18
C ALA A 25 -24.84 -24.70 15.54
N ALA A 26 -24.07 -24.60 16.62
CA ALA A 26 -24.51 -24.90 17.98
C ALA A 26 -25.67 -24.00 18.42
N SER A 27 -25.62 -22.72 18.06
CA SER A 27 -26.56 -21.68 18.52
C SER A 27 -27.73 -21.43 17.57
N ALA A 28 -27.63 -21.86 16.31
CA ALA A 28 -28.61 -21.55 15.27
C ALA A 28 -30.01 -22.06 15.61
N GLN A 29 -30.99 -21.19 15.37
CA GLN A 29 -32.42 -21.46 15.49
C GLN A 29 -33.15 -21.11 14.20
N PRO A 30 -34.36 -21.67 13.95
CA PRO A 30 -35.19 -21.30 12.82
C PRO A 30 -35.44 -19.79 12.76
N GLY A 31 -35.45 -19.23 11.55
CA GLY A 31 -35.67 -17.79 11.32
C GLY A 31 -34.40 -16.92 11.42
N GLN A 32 -33.26 -17.47 11.82
CA GLN A 32 -32.02 -16.70 11.94
C GLN A 32 -31.21 -16.65 10.65
N PHE A 33 -30.33 -15.66 10.55
CA PHE A 33 -29.47 -15.42 9.40
C PHE A 33 -28.03 -15.14 9.84
N VAL A 34 -27.13 -15.05 8.88
CA VAL A 34 -25.71 -14.74 9.07
C VAL A 34 -25.31 -13.59 8.15
N MET A 35 -24.27 -12.84 8.52
CA MET A 35 -23.63 -11.87 7.64
C MET A 35 -22.33 -12.45 7.10
N VAL A 36 -22.19 -12.44 5.77
CA VAL A 36 -21.00 -12.94 5.06
C VAL A 36 -20.28 -11.79 4.39
N ARG A 37 -18.94 -11.74 4.49
CA ARG A 37 -18.07 -10.88 3.69
C ARG A 37 -16.96 -11.71 3.07
N LEU A 38 -16.81 -11.64 1.75
CA LEU A 38 -15.93 -12.53 1.00
C LEU A 38 -14.45 -12.19 1.19
N HIS A 39 -14.09 -10.92 0.97
CA HIS A 39 -12.73 -10.41 1.05
C HIS A 39 -12.73 -8.94 1.49
N GLU A 40 -11.55 -8.36 1.72
CA GLU A 40 -11.43 -6.94 2.04
C GLU A 40 -12.00 -6.06 0.92
N GLY A 41 -12.80 -5.04 1.29
CA GLY A 41 -13.51 -4.20 0.32
C GLY A 41 -14.78 -4.80 -0.29
N SER A 42 -15.12 -6.08 -0.04
CA SER A 42 -16.42 -6.64 -0.43
C SER A 42 -17.56 -6.21 0.51
N GLU A 43 -18.80 -6.27 0.03
CA GLU A 43 -19.97 -5.93 0.84
C GLU A 43 -20.28 -7.02 1.87
N ARG A 44 -21.03 -6.65 2.93
CA ARG A 44 -21.58 -7.59 3.90
C ARG A 44 -22.97 -8.01 3.45
N VAL A 45 -23.16 -9.29 3.16
CA VAL A 45 -24.43 -9.82 2.65
C VAL A 45 -25.15 -10.61 3.74
N PRO A 46 -26.43 -10.32 4.05
CA PRO A 46 -27.25 -11.16 4.91
C PRO A 46 -27.67 -12.43 4.14
N LEU A 47 -27.43 -13.61 4.72
CA LEU A 47 -27.86 -14.90 4.18
C LEU A 47 -28.58 -15.69 5.26
N THR A 48 -29.80 -16.16 4.98
CA THR A 48 -30.56 -16.94 5.94
C THR A 48 -29.91 -18.30 6.17
N VAL A 49 -29.93 -18.77 7.43
CA VAL A 49 -29.51 -20.13 7.77
C VAL A 49 -30.59 -21.09 7.29
N ALA A 50 -30.32 -21.81 6.20
CA ALA A 50 -31.27 -22.71 5.56
C ALA A 50 -31.30 -24.11 6.18
N ASP A 51 -30.20 -24.52 6.82
CA ASP A 51 -30.11 -25.73 7.65
C ASP A 51 -28.87 -25.65 8.55
N TYR A 52 -28.74 -26.54 9.51
CA TYR A 52 -27.55 -26.65 10.36
C TYR A 52 -27.40 -28.06 10.93
N ASP A 53 -26.15 -28.48 11.11
CA ASP A 53 -25.75 -29.74 11.72
C ASP A 53 -24.86 -29.46 12.93
N ARG A 54 -25.38 -29.74 14.13
CA ARG A 54 -24.68 -29.48 15.39
C ARG A 54 -23.52 -30.43 15.64
N GLU A 55 -23.57 -31.65 15.09
CA GLU A 55 -22.52 -32.65 15.29
C GLU A 55 -21.35 -32.39 14.35
N ARG A 56 -21.64 -32.06 13.08
CA ARG A 56 -20.63 -31.67 12.10
C ARG A 56 -20.13 -30.25 12.27
N GLY A 57 -20.83 -29.42 13.04
CA GLY A 57 -20.48 -28.01 13.25
C GLY A 57 -20.68 -27.15 11.99
N THR A 58 -21.61 -27.54 11.12
CA THR A 58 -21.84 -26.90 9.83
C THR A 58 -23.17 -26.19 9.76
N ILE A 59 -23.23 -25.16 8.94
CA ILE A 59 -24.48 -24.50 8.56
C ILE A 59 -24.64 -24.56 7.04
N THR A 60 -25.88 -24.55 6.59
CA THR A 60 -26.23 -24.53 5.18
C THR A 60 -26.77 -23.16 4.80
N LEU A 61 -26.19 -22.58 3.76
CA LEU A 61 -26.65 -21.35 3.11
C LEU A 61 -27.11 -21.70 1.70
N VAL A 62 -28.27 -21.18 1.30
CA VAL A 62 -28.79 -21.34 -0.05
C VAL A 62 -28.89 -19.96 -0.68
N VAL A 63 -28.20 -19.78 -1.80
CA VAL A 63 -27.88 -18.47 -2.38
C VAL A 63 -28.36 -18.43 -3.83
N GLN A 64 -28.94 -17.29 -4.21
CA GLN A 64 -29.25 -16.97 -5.60
C GLN A 64 -28.30 -15.90 -6.12
N ALA A 65 -27.59 -16.21 -7.21
CA ALA A 65 -26.63 -15.34 -7.87
C ALA A 65 -27.32 -14.22 -8.68
N LEU A 66 -27.76 -13.16 -8.00
CA LEU A 66 -28.43 -12.00 -8.62
C LEU A 66 -27.47 -10.82 -8.80
N GLY A 67 -26.83 -10.39 -7.72
CA GLY A 67 -25.92 -9.24 -7.67
C GLY A 67 -24.45 -9.64 -7.79
N LYS A 68 -23.56 -8.63 -7.89
CA LYS A 68 -22.10 -8.79 -8.02
C LYS A 68 -21.53 -9.82 -7.05
N THR A 69 -21.77 -9.64 -5.76
CA THR A 69 -21.19 -10.48 -4.70
C THR A 69 -21.71 -11.91 -4.74
N THR A 70 -23.02 -12.11 -4.96
CA THR A 70 -23.58 -13.46 -5.07
C THR A 70 -23.15 -14.21 -6.34
N ARG A 71 -22.81 -13.50 -7.41
CA ARG A 71 -22.18 -14.10 -8.60
C ARG A 71 -20.72 -14.47 -8.32
N GLU A 72 -20.00 -13.58 -7.65
CA GLU A 72 -18.64 -13.85 -7.19
C GLU A 72 -18.57 -15.07 -6.26
N MET A 73 -19.50 -15.22 -5.32
CA MET A 73 -19.66 -16.45 -4.53
C MET A 73 -19.77 -17.68 -5.44
N ARG A 74 -20.65 -17.65 -6.44
CA ARG A 74 -20.84 -18.80 -7.35
C ARG A 74 -19.60 -19.10 -8.19
N ASP A 75 -18.93 -18.05 -8.69
CA ASP A 75 -17.93 -18.14 -9.75
C ASP A 75 -16.51 -18.35 -9.21
N ARG A 76 -16.19 -17.82 -8.02
CA ARG A 76 -14.81 -17.77 -7.49
C ARG A 76 -14.58 -18.58 -6.22
N TYR A 77 -15.64 -19.08 -5.58
CA TYR A 77 -15.53 -19.83 -4.33
C TYR A 77 -16.07 -21.25 -4.52
N HIS A 78 -15.19 -22.21 -4.32
CA HIS A 78 -15.40 -23.63 -4.47
C HIS A 78 -15.29 -24.36 -3.14
N GLU A 79 -15.57 -25.66 -3.15
CA GLU A 79 -15.36 -26.52 -1.98
C GLU A 79 -13.87 -26.53 -1.60
N GLY A 80 -13.58 -26.33 -0.32
CA GLY A 80 -12.24 -26.14 0.23
C GLY A 80 -11.81 -24.67 0.39
N ASP A 81 -12.44 -23.75 -0.34
CA ASP A 81 -12.10 -22.32 -0.24
C ASP A 81 -12.59 -21.73 1.08
N SER A 82 -11.90 -20.68 1.52
CA SER A 82 -12.25 -19.92 2.71
C SER A 82 -12.46 -18.45 2.38
N PHE A 83 -13.27 -17.78 3.20
CA PHE A 83 -13.56 -16.35 3.04
C PHE A 83 -13.34 -15.58 4.35
N ALA A 84 -13.29 -14.25 4.21
CA ALA A 84 -12.79 -13.35 5.25
C ALA A 84 -13.63 -13.35 6.52
N ASP A 85 -14.93 -12.99 6.43
CA ASP A 85 -15.77 -12.81 7.61
C ASP A 85 -17.11 -13.51 7.54
N PHE A 86 -17.50 -13.99 8.71
CA PHE A 86 -18.75 -14.70 8.96
C PHE A 86 -19.26 -14.33 10.35
N VAL A 87 -20.49 -13.83 10.46
CA VAL A 87 -21.08 -13.41 11.73
C VAL A 87 -22.49 -13.97 11.86
N GLY A 88 -22.75 -14.71 12.93
CA GLY A 88 -24.09 -15.17 13.29
C GLY A 88 -24.10 -16.16 14.46
N PRO A 89 -25.27 -16.76 14.75
CA PRO A 89 -26.55 -16.45 14.13
C PRO A 89 -27.06 -15.07 14.60
N LEU A 90 -27.70 -14.33 13.70
CA LEU A 90 -28.31 -13.02 13.93
C LEU A 90 -29.82 -13.08 13.69
N GLY A 91 -30.52 -12.04 14.15
CA GLY A 91 -31.97 -11.99 14.14
C GLY A 91 -32.61 -12.75 15.30
N LEU A 92 -33.87 -12.42 15.57
CA LEU A 92 -34.68 -13.11 16.56
C LEU A 92 -35.11 -14.48 16.00
N ALA A 93 -34.98 -15.53 16.82
CA ALA A 93 -35.48 -16.85 16.46
C ALA A 93 -37.01 -16.83 16.29
N THR A 94 -37.52 -17.60 15.33
CA THR A 94 -38.95 -17.80 15.13
C THR A 94 -39.58 -18.36 16.40
N HIS A 95 -40.69 -17.79 16.84
CA HIS A 95 -41.45 -18.33 17.97
C HIS A 95 -42.23 -19.58 17.55
N ILE A 96 -41.73 -20.76 17.93
CA ILE A 96 -42.34 -22.06 17.63
C ILE A 96 -43.27 -22.50 18.78
N ALA A 97 -44.51 -22.87 18.45
CA ALA A 97 -45.48 -23.40 19.41
C ALA A 97 -46.42 -24.43 18.77
N LYS A 98 -47.10 -25.23 19.59
CA LYS A 98 -48.17 -26.12 19.14
C LYS A 98 -49.48 -25.32 19.04
N VAL A 99 -49.82 -24.93 17.81
CA VAL A 99 -50.99 -24.09 17.49
C VAL A 99 -52.13 -24.87 16.83
N GLY A 100 -51.84 -26.02 16.23
CA GLY A 100 -52.85 -26.84 15.54
C GLY A 100 -52.41 -27.15 14.11
N HIS A 101 -52.99 -26.46 13.13
CA HIS A 101 -52.67 -26.57 11.70
C HIS A 101 -51.85 -25.37 11.22
N VAL A 102 -50.64 -25.65 10.72
CA VAL A 102 -49.72 -24.63 10.19
C VAL A 102 -49.52 -24.84 8.69
N VAL A 103 -49.68 -23.77 7.91
CA VAL A 103 -49.35 -23.75 6.49
C VAL A 103 -48.05 -23.00 6.27
N LEU A 104 -47.06 -23.65 5.66
CA LEU A 104 -45.76 -23.05 5.36
C LEU A 104 -45.61 -22.86 3.85
N VAL A 105 -45.53 -21.60 3.42
CA VAL A 105 -45.47 -21.19 2.01
C VAL A 105 -44.07 -20.70 1.66
N GLY A 106 -43.39 -21.41 0.76
CA GLY A 106 -42.06 -21.06 0.25
C GLY A 106 -42.08 -20.74 -1.24
N GLY A 107 -41.61 -19.55 -1.63
CA GLY A 107 -41.51 -19.15 -3.04
C GLY A 107 -40.08 -19.06 -3.54
N GLY A 108 -39.73 -19.85 -4.56
CA GLY A 108 -38.39 -19.86 -5.17
C GLY A 108 -37.31 -20.15 -4.13
N LEU A 109 -36.34 -19.23 -3.98
CA LEU A 109 -35.31 -19.35 -2.95
C LEU A 109 -35.89 -19.35 -1.52
N GLY A 110 -37.10 -18.80 -1.32
CA GLY A 110 -37.82 -18.80 -0.05
C GLY A 110 -38.15 -20.18 0.51
N VAL A 111 -38.06 -21.23 -0.31
CA VAL A 111 -38.18 -22.64 0.16
C VAL A 111 -37.08 -23.00 1.15
N ALA A 112 -35.85 -22.53 0.94
CA ALA A 112 -34.72 -22.81 1.82
C ALA A 112 -34.88 -22.25 3.26
N PRO A 113 -35.22 -20.97 3.47
CA PRO A 113 -35.42 -20.42 4.81
C PRO A 113 -36.72 -20.89 5.50
N VAL A 114 -37.69 -21.43 4.75
CA VAL A 114 -38.90 -22.04 5.32
C VAL A 114 -38.59 -23.38 5.98
N PHE A 115 -37.63 -24.14 5.45
CA PHE A 115 -37.37 -25.51 5.87
C PHE A 115 -37.03 -25.66 7.37
N PRO A 116 -36.18 -24.83 8.00
CA PRO A 116 -35.96 -24.89 9.45
C PRO A 116 -37.24 -24.65 10.27
N GLN A 117 -38.11 -23.75 9.82
CA GLN A 117 -39.38 -23.48 10.51
C GLN A 117 -40.35 -24.65 10.35
N LEU A 118 -40.42 -25.23 9.15
CA LEU A 118 -41.22 -26.43 8.83
C LEU A 118 -40.86 -27.59 9.78
N ARG A 119 -39.57 -27.92 9.87
CA ARG A 119 -39.05 -28.96 10.77
C ARG A 119 -39.45 -28.68 12.22
N ALA A 120 -39.22 -27.46 12.71
CA ALA A 120 -39.50 -27.11 14.10
C ALA A 120 -41.01 -27.14 14.45
N TYR A 121 -41.89 -26.65 13.57
CA TYR A 121 -43.33 -26.75 13.80
C TYR A 121 -43.84 -28.19 13.76
N LYS A 122 -43.27 -29.05 12.89
CA LYS A 122 -43.58 -30.48 12.84
C LYS A 122 -43.17 -31.17 14.14
N GLU A 123 -41.95 -30.92 14.61
CA GLU A 123 -41.41 -31.45 15.87
C GLU A 123 -42.20 -30.97 17.10
N ALA A 124 -42.77 -29.76 17.06
CA ALA A 124 -43.68 -29.25 18.07
C ALA A 124 -45.08 -29.93 18.06
N GLY A 125 -45.34 -30.84 17.11
CA GLY A 125 -46.55 -31.65 17.05
C GLY A 125 -47.73 -30.97 16.36
N ASN A 126 -47.48 -30.07 15.42
CA ASN A 126 -48.51 -29.47 14.57
C ASN A 126 -48.81 -30.34 13.34
N ARG A 127 -50.01 -30.20 12.78
CA ARG A 127 -50.32 -30.64 11.41
C ARG A 127 -49.73 -29.65 10.43
N ILE A 128 -48.99 -30.11 9.43
CA ILE A 128 -48.25 -29.27 8.50
C ILE A 128 -48.74 -29.46 7.06
N THR A 129 -49.17 -28.35 6.45
CA THR A 129 -49.34 -28.26 5.00
C THR A 129 -48.23 -27.40 4.41
N GLY A 130 -47.34 -27.97 3.61
CA GLY A 130 -46.32 -27.24 2.88
C GLY A 130 -46.82 -26.83 1.50
N ILE A 131 -46.60 -25.58 1.12
CA ILE A 131 -46.85 -25.08 -0.23
C ILE A 131 -45.56 -24.48 -0.77
N ILE A 132 -44.95 -25.13 -1.77
CA ILE A 132 -43.70 -24.64 -2.38
C ILE A 132 -43.95 -24.26 -3.84
N GLY A 133 -43.43 -23.11 -4.27
CA GLY A 133 -43.66 -22.54 -5.59
C GLY A 133 -42.39 -22.22 -6.34
N PHE A 134 -42.33 -22.58 -7.62
CA PHE A 134 -41.22 -22.27 -8.51
C PHE A 134 -41.72 -21.75 -9.86
N ARG A 135 -40.85 -21.10 -10.64
CA ARG A 135 -41.25 -20.63 -11.98
C ARG A 135 -41.41 -21.79 -12.97
N THR A 136 -40.51 -22.77 -12.89
CA THR A 136 -40.39 -23.92 -13.79
C THR A 136 -39.86 -25.14 -13.02
N GLN A 137 -40.01 -26.35 -13.59
CA GLN A 137 -39.53 -27.61 -13.01
C GLN A 137 -38.04 -27.59 -12.67
N ASP A 138 -37.20 -27.02 -13.54
CA ASP A 138 -35.73 -27.00 -13.38
C ASP A 138 -35.24 -26.19 -12.16
N LEU A 139 -36.13 -25.42 -11.53
CA LEU A 139 -35.82 -24.64 -10.33
C LEU A 139 -36.25 -25.33 -9.04
N VAL A 140 -36.99 -26.44 -9.13
CA VAL A 140 -37.49 -27.18 -7.97
C VAL A 140 -36.30 -27.80 -7.22
N PHE A 141 -36.17 -27.50 -5.93
CA PHE A 141 -35.17 -28.11 -5.06
C PHE A 141 -35.78 -28.40 -3.68
N TRP A 142 -35.18 -29.36 -2.96
CA TRP A 142 -35.57 -29.76 -1.60
C TRP A 142 -37.02 -30.25 -1.44
N GLU A 143 -37.67 -30.70 -2.50
CA GLU A 143 -38.99 -31.32 -2.41
C GLU A 143 -39.00 -32.53 -1.46
N ASP A 144 -38.02 -33.44 -1.61
CA ASP A 144 -37.91 -34.62 -0.74
C ASP A 144 -37.69 -34.24 0.73
N LYS A 145 -36.90 -33.18 0.98
CA LYS A 145 -36.71 -32.63 2.33
C LYS A 145 -38.05 -32.13 2.89
N PHE A 146 -38.82 -31.38 2.13
CA PHE A 146 -40.14 -30.90 2.56
C PHE A 146 -41.12 -32.04 2.81
N ARG A 147 -41.19 -33.01 1.89
CA ARG A 147 -42.09 -34.16 1.96
C ARG A 147 -41.88 -34.99 3.22
N ALA A 148 -40.67 -35.04 3.76
CA ALA A 148 -40.36 -35.76 5.00
C ALA A 148 -41.01 -35.15 6.26
N TYR A 149 -41.36 -33.85 6.25
CA TYR A 149 -41.92 -33.15 7.42
C TYR A 149 -43.34 -32.62 7.21
N CYS A 150 -43.83 -32.61 5.97
CA CYS A 150 -45.22 -32.26 5.66
C CYS A 150 -46.18 -33.44 5.89
N ASP A 151 -47.37 -33.17 6.43
CA ASP A 151 -48.51 -34.11 6.33
C ASP A 151 -49.12 -34.04 4.93
N GLU A 152 -49.10 -32.85 4.33
CA GLU A 152 -49.49 -32.59 2.95
C GLU A 152 -48.52 -31.60 2.30
N LEU A 153 -48.06 -31.91 1.09
CA LEU A 153 -47.16 -31.06 0.32
C LEU A 153 -47.76 -30.75 -1.04
N ILE A 154 -47.95 -29.46 -1.30
CA ILE A 154 -48.41 -28.92 -2.58
C ILE A 154 -47.21 -28.25 -3.26
N VAL A 155 -46.82 -28.77 -4.42
CA VAL A 155 -45.77 -28.17 -5.27
C VAL A 155 -46.46 -27.45 -6.41
N CYS A 156 -46.15 -26.17 -6.59
CA CYS A 156 -46.69 -25.32 -7.66
C CYS A 156 -45.59 -24.88 -8.63
N THR A 157 -45.92 -24.85 -9.92
CA THR A 157 -45.11 -24.16 -10.94
C THR A 157 -45.91 -23.12 -11.70
N ASP A 158 -45.34 -21.92 -11.86
CA ASP A 158 -46.01 -20.79 -12.54
C ASP A 158 -46.38 -21.15 -13.99
N ASP A 159 -45.53 -21.91 -14.68
CA ASP A 159 -45.73 -22.36 -16.06
C ASP A 159 -46.48 -23.70 -16.20
N GLY A 160 -46.78 -24.37 -15.07
CA GLY A 160 -47.42 -25.69 -15.06
C GLY A 160 -46.53 -26.85 -15.49
N SER A 161 -45.21 -26.66 -15.58
CA SER A 161 -44.26 -27.71 -15.97
C SER A 161 -44.16 -28.87 -14.96
N TYR A 162 -44.46 -28.63 -13.68
CA TYR A 162 -44.39 -29.65 -12.63
C TYR A 162 -45.35 -29.38 -11.47
N GLY A 163 -45.91 -30.44 -10.89
CA GLY A 163 -46.89 -30.32 -9.81
C GLY A 163 -48.17 -29.63 -10.25
N ARG A 164 -48.67 -28.71 -9.43
CA ARG A 164 -49.88 -27.94 -9.69
C ARG A 164 -49.55 -26.69 -10.54
N PRO A 165 -50.30 -26.42 -11.63
CA PRO A 165 -50.13 -25.19 -12.39
C PRO A 165 -50.66 -23.98 -11.61
N GLY A 166 -49.92 -22.87 -11.66
CA GLY A 166 -50.32 -21.59 -11.08
C GLY A 166 -49.55 -21.19 -9.83
N PHE A 167 -49.96 -20.09 -9.20
CA PHE A 167 -49.23 -19.49 -8.08
C PHE A 167 -49.54 -20.16 -6.75
N VAL A 168 -48.58 -20.14 -5.82
CA VAL A 168 -48.76 -20.63 -4.43
C VAL A 168 -49.93 -19.97 -3.70
N THR A 169 -50.31 -18.75 -4.09
CA THR A 169 -51.42 -18.01 -3.51
C THR A 169 -52.78 -18.63 -3.83
N GLU A 170 -52.91 -19.32 -4.95
CA GLU A 170 -54.14 -20.04 -5.32
C GLU A 170 -54.27 -21.31 -4.49
N ALA A 171 -53.18 -22.07 -4.35
CA ALA A 171 -53.13 -23.22 -3.45
C ALA A 171 -53.40 -22.81 -1.99
N LEU A 172 -52.80 -21.71 -1.53
CA LEU A 172 -53.04 -21.18 -0.19
C LEU A 172 -54.51 -20.80 0.02
N ARG A 173 -55.14 -20.15 -0.96
CA ARG A 173 -56.55 -19.76 -0.89
C ARG A 173 -57.43 -20.98 -0.65
N GLU A 174 -57.22 -22.05 -1.41
CA GLU A 174 -57.99 -23.28 -1.25
C GLU A 174 -57.83 -23.86 0.15
N VAL A 175 -56.60 -24.03 0.64
CA VAL A 175 -56.35 -24.56 1.99
C VAL A 175 -56.99 -23.67 3.07
N VAL A 176 -56.95 -22.35 2.91
CA VAL A 176 -57.58 -21.42 3.86
C VAL A 176 -59.11 -21.54 3.86
N GLU A 177 -59.71 -21.73 2.69
CA GLU A 177 -61.15 -21.86 2.51
C GLU A 177 -61.68 -23.24 2.93
N THR A 178 -60.90 -24.31 2.76
CA THR A 178 -61.34 -25.69 3.04
C THR A 178 -60.94 -26.20 4.42
N GLU A 179 -59.76 -25.84 4.91
CA GLU A 179 -59.15 -26.45 6.10
C GLU A 179 -59.01 -25.49 7.28
N HIS A 180 -59.12 -24.17 7.03
CA HIS A 180 -59.09 -23.12 8.07
C HIS A 180 -57.86 -23.23 9.01
N PRO A 181 -56.63 -23.05 8.49
CA PRO A 181 -55.41 -23.19 9.29
C PRO A 181 -55.30 -22.13 10.39
N ASP A 182 -54.63 -22.49 11.49
CA ASP A 182 -54.41 -21.63 12.65
C ASP A 182 -53.29 -20.61 12.43
N LEU A 183 -52.29 -20.96 11.61
CA LEU A 183 -51.14 -20.13 11.30
C LEU A 183 -50.67 -20.34 9.86
N VAL A 184 -50.38 -19.25 9.16
CA VAL A 184 -49.68 -19.25 7.88
C VAL A 184 -48.31 -18.59 8.07
N VAL A 185 -47.25 -19.23 7.56
CA VAL A 185 -45.91 -18.65 7.44
C VAL A 185 -45.59 -18.53 5.97
N ALA A 186 -45.32 -17.33 5.47
CA ALA A 186 -44.99 -17.10 4.07
C ALA A 186 -43.60 -16.46 3.94
N ILE A 187 -42.72 -17.11 3.15
CA ILE A 187 -41.36 -16.61 2.90
C ILE A 187 -41.03 -16.74 1.41
N GLY A 188 -40.62 -15.63 0.81
CA GLY A 188 -40.26 -15.58 -0.60
C GLY A 188 -40.17 -14.14 -1.09
N PRO A 189 -40.35 -13.90 -2.40
CA PRO A 189 -40.36 -12.56 -2.95
C PRO A 189 -41.42 -11.67 -2.28
N MET A 190 -41.09 -10.39 -2.06
CA MET A 190 -42.01 -9.43 -1.43
C MET A 190 -43.43 -9.40 -2.04
N PRO A 191 -43.61 -9.45 -3.39
CA PRO A 191 -44.95 -9.52 -3.98
C PRO A 191 -45.73 -10.78 -3.58
N MET A 192 -45.04 -11.93 -3.47
CA MET A 192 -45.66 -13.19 -3.06
C MET A 192 -46.09 -13.13 -1.61
N MET A 193 -45.22 -12.67 -0.70
CA MET A 193 -45.55 -12.55 0.72
C MET A 193 -46.75 -11.60 0.93
N ARG A 194 -46.77 -10.47 0.23
CA ARG A 194 -47.92 -9.55 0.23
C ARG A 194 -49.19 -10.23 -0.26
N ALA A 195 -49.12 -11.01 -1.34
CA ALA A 195 -50.28 -11.71 -1.87
C ALA A 195 -50.79 -12.80 -0.93
N CYS A 196 -49.91 -13.56 -0.24
CA CYS A 196 -50.30 -14.51 0.80
C CYS A 196 -51.05 -13.82 1.95
N VAL A 197 -50.57 -12.65 2.39
CA VAL A 197 -51.21 -11.82 3.43
C VAL A 197 -52.62 -11.38 3.00
N GLU A 198 -52.80 -10.97 1.75
CA GLU A 198 -54.12 -10.56 1.24
C GLU A 198 -55.08 -11.74 1.03
N VAL A 199 -54.56 -12.94 0.77
CA VAL A 199 -55.37 -14.18 0.71
C VAL A 199 -55.92 -14.55 2.09
N THR A 200 -55.15 -14.36 3.16
CA THR A 200 -55.55 -14.74 4.53
C THR A 200 -56.30 -13.65 5.28
N ARG A 201 -56.26 -12.41 4.80
CA ARG A 201 -56.92 -11.26 5.45
C ARG A 201 -58.44 -11.45 5.63
N PRO A 202 -59.21 -11.98 4.66
CA PRO A 202 -60.66 -12.16 4.82
C PRO A 202 -61.04 -13.23 5.86
N SER A 203 -60.25 -14.29 6.00
CA SER A 203 -60.48 -15.35 6.99
C SER A 203 -60.02 -14.96 8.40
N GLY A 204 -59.23 -13.88 8.52
CA GLY A 204 -58.58 -13.51 9.77
C GLY A 204 -57.49 -14.50 10.21
N THR A 205 -57.00 -15.35 9.31
CA THR A 205 -55.97 -16.35 9.63
C THR A 205 -54.64 -15.66 9.92
N LYS A 206 -54.06 -15.91 11.10
CA LYS A 206 -52.77 -15.32 11.49
C LYS A 206 -51.70 -15.64 10.46
N THR A 207 -51.00 -14.62 9.97
CA THR A 207 -50.03 -14.77 8.88
C THR A 207 -48.72 -14.09 9.23
N ASN A 208 -47.66 -14.87 9.42
CA ASN A 208 -46.32 -14.37 9.61
C ASN A 208 -45.56 -14.32 8.28
N VAL A 209 -44.78 -13.26 8.06
CA VAL A 209 -43.90 -13.10 6.90
C VAL A 209 -42.46 -12.87 7.35
N SER A 210 -41.51 -13.57 6.73
CA SER A 210 -40.08 -13.37 6.99
C SER A 210 -39.52 -12.33 6.03
N LEU A 211 -39.28 -11.11 6.52
CA LEU A 211 -38.84 -9.99 5.71
C LEU A 211 -37.33 -10.06 5.41
N ASN A 212 -36.99 -10.05 4.12
CA ASN A 212 -35.62 -9.88 3.65
C ASN A 212 -35.34 -8.40 3.32
N SER A 213 -35.23 -7.56 4.35
CA SER A 213 -34.92 -6.14 4.17
C SER A 213 -33.42 -5.91 3.92
N ILE A 214 -33.03 -4.74 3.38
CA ILE A 214 -31.61 -4.42 3.16
C ILE A 214 -30.91 -4.28 4.52
N MET A 215 -29.93 -5.13 4.79
CA MET A 215 -29.13 -5.13 6.04
C MET A 215 -27.66 -4.84 5.75
N VAL A 216 -26.99 -4.10 6.65
CA VAL A 216 -25.56 -3.78 6.55
C VAL A 216 -24.79 -4.39 7.71
N ASP A 217 -25.22 -4.12 8.95
CA ASP A 217 -24.54 -4.63 10.15
C ASP A 217 -25.15 -5.93 10.69
N GLY A 218 -26.46 -6.11 10.54
CA GLY A 218 -27.21 -7.30 11.02
C GLY A 218 -27.57 -7.28 12.51
N THR A 219 -27.20 -6.23 13.24
CA THR A 219 -27.35 -6.08 14.71
C THR A 219 -28.21 -4.86 15.11
N GLY A 220 -28.75 -4.11 14.14
CA GLY A 220 -29.65 -2.97 14.34
C GLY A 220 -28.96 -1.61 14.43
N MET A 221 -27.63 -1.55 14.46
CA MET A 221 -26.89 -0.29 14.64
C MET A 221 -27.08 0.68 13.47
N CYS A 222 -27.15 0.19 12.23
CA CYS A 222 -27.23 1.07 11.05
C CYS A 222 -28.66 1.56 10.72
N GLY A 223 -29.69 0.88 11.25
CA GLY A 223 -31.09 1.17 10.92
C GLY A 223 -31.50 0.99 9.44
N SER A 224 -30.69 0.31 8.62
CA SER A 224 -31.01 0.03 7.22
C SER A 224 -32.19 -0.93 7.09
N CYS A 225 -32.23 -1.94 7.98
CA CYS A 225 -33.22 -3.03 7.98
C CYS A 225 -34.63 -2.60 8.46
N ARG A 226 -34.85 -1.30 8.66
CA ARG A 226 -36.09 -0.76 9.24
C ARG A 226 -37.31 -0.97 8.35
N VAL A 227 -38.44 -1.21 9.01
CA VAL A 227 -39.77 -1.43 8.45
C VAL A 227 -40.83 -0.90 9.42
N THR A 228 -41.89 -0.28 8.92
CA THR A 228 -43.05 0.06 9.75
C THR A 228 -43.97 -1.15 9.92
N VAL A 229 -44.25 -1.51 11.17
CA VAL A 229 -45.17 -2.58 11.56
C VAL A 229 -46.12 -2.01 12.62
N ASP A 230 -47.42 -2.08 12.35
CA ASP A 230 -48.47 -1.52 13.22
C ASP A 230 -48.24 -0.03 13.56
N GLY A 231 -47.81 0.76 12.56
CA GLY A 231 -47.51 2.18 12.72
C GLY A 231 -46.23 2.50 13.51
N VAL A 232 -45.46 1.49 13.93
CA VAL A 232 -44.20 1.65 14.67
C VAL A 232 -43.02 1.19 13.82
N VAL A 233 -41.94 1.97 13.80
CA VAL A 233 -40.71 1.57 13.12
C VAL A 233 -40.02 0.46 13.92
N LYS A 234 -39.80 -0.67 13.25
CA LYS A 234 -39.11 -1.87 13.73
C LYS A 234 -37.88 -2.18 12.89
N PHE A 235 -36.97 -2.97 13.41
CA PHE A 235 -35.74 -3.39 12.75
C PHE A 235 -35.77 -4.90 12.49
N ALA A 236 -35.90 -5.33 11.24
CA ALA A 236 -35.98 -6.76 10.89
C ALA A 236 -34.79 -7.60 11.42
N CYS A 237 -33.64 -6.96 11.58
CA CYS A 237 -32.42 -7.59 12.08
C CYS A 237 -32.38 -7.78 13.60
N VAL A 238 -33.23 -7.08 14.38
CA VAL A 238 -33.24 -7.14 15.87
C VAL A 238 -34.60 -7.54 16.42
N ASP A 239 -35.67 -6.91 15.94
CA ASP A 239 -37.06 -7.22 16.31
C ASP A 239 -37.54 -8.56 15.72
N GLY A 240 -36.71 -9.17 14.85
CA GLY A 240 -36.96 -10.46 14.21
C GLY A 240 -37.28 -10.31 12.74
N PRO A 241 -36.79 -11.19 11.86
CA PRO A 241 -37.16 -11.10 10.45
C PRO A 241 -38.63 -11.49 10.25
N ASP A 242 -39.21 -12.27 11.16
CA ASP A 242 -40.62 -12.67 11.14
C ASP A 242 -41.53 -11.61 11.77
N PHE A 243 -42.46 -11.06 10.98
CA PHE A 243 -43.47 -10.11 11.44
C PHE A 243 -44.89 -10.58 11.12
N ASP A 244 -45.88 -10.04 11.83
CA ASP A 244 -47.28 -10.15 11.43
C ASP A 244 -47.49 -9.43 10.10
N GLY A 245 -47.71 -10.22 9.05
CA GLY A 245 -47.88 -9.71 7.69
C GLY A 245 -49.10 -8.80 7.53
N HIS A 246 -50.14 -8.93 8.35
CA HIS A 246 -51.30 -8.03 8.28
C HIS A 246 -50.97 -6.60 8.71
N ALA A 247 -49.93 -6.42 9.52
CA ALA A 247 -49.48 -5.16 10.11
C ALA A 247 -48.29 -4.50 9.40
N VAL A 248 -47.64 -5.19 8.44
CA VAL A 248 -46.45 -4.70 7.71
C VAL A 248 -46.83 -3.67 6.65
N ASP A 249 -46.11 -2.52 6.61
CA ASP A 249 -46.17 -1.61 5.46
C ASP A 249 -45.30 -2.11 4.30
N PHE A 250 -45.93 -2.90 3.42
CA PHE A 250 -45.30 -3.42 2.22
C PHE A 250 -44.90 -2.33 1.21
N ASN A 251 -45.60 -1.19 1.17
CA ASN A 251 -45.31 -0.14 0.20
C ASN A 251 -44.01 0.58 0.58
N GLU A 252 -43.84 0.91 1.86
CA GLU A 252 -42.58 1.46 2.39
C GLU A 252 -41.42 0.51 2.06
N LEU A 253 -41.57 -0.78 2.38
CA LEU A 253 -40.49 -1.76 2.23
C LEU A 253 -40.05 -1.93 0.76
N ILE A 254 -41.00 -1.93 -0.18
CA ILE A 254 -40.70 -1.99 -1.63
C ILE A 254 -39.89 -0.77 -2.08
N VAL A 255 -40.27 0.44 -1.66
CA VAL A 255 -39.52 1.67 -1.99
C VAL A 255 -38.10 1.58 -1.42
N ARG A 256 -37.97 1.13 -0.16
CA ARG A 256 -36.67 0.98 0.50
C ARG A 256 -35.75 -0.03 -0.18
N GLN A 257 -36.28 -1.18 -0.62
CA GLN A 257 -35.48 -2.18 -1.34
C GLN A 257 -34.98 -1.68 -2.70
N SER A 258 -35.75 -0.82 -3.39
CA SER A 258 -35.39 -0.37 -4.74
C SER A 258 -34.34 0.75 -4.79
N ARG A 259 -33.96 1.35 -3.65
CA ARG A 259 -33.13 2.57 -3.60
C ARG A 259 -31.72 2.44 -4.22
N PHE A 260 -31.14 1.23 -4.24
CA PHE A 260 -29.78 0.98 -4.76
C PHE A 260 -29.75 0.22 -6.08
N LYS A 261 -30.90 -0.06 -6.68
CA LYS A 261 -31.01 -0.87 -7.90
C LYS A 261 -30.09 -0.38 -9.03
N ASN A 262 -29.97 0.93 -9.22
CA ASN A 262 -29.10 1.51 -10.24
C ASN A 262 -27.60 1.29 -9.96
N LEU A 263 -27.19 1.28 -8.69
CA LEU A 263 -25.80 1.03 -8.29
C LEU A 263 -25.47 -0.47 -8.35
N GLU A 264 -26.41 -1.33 -7.97
CA GLU A 264 -26.29 -2.79 -8.08
C GLU A 264 -26.13 -3.23 -9.54
N VAL A 265 -26.92 -2.64 -10.46
CA VAL A 265 -26.78 -2.88 -11.91
C VAL A 265 -25.39 -2.47 -12.39
N LYS A 266 -24.93 -1.26 -12.06
CA LYS A 266 -23.58 -0.80 -12.43
C LYS A 266 -22.48 -1.72 -11.89
N ALA A 267 -22.60 -2.18 -10.64
CA ALA A 267 -21.64 -3.10 -10.04
C ALA A 267 -21.63 -4.47 -10.74
N ALA A 268 -22.81 -5.00 -11.07
CA ALA A 268 -22.94 -6.26 -11.79
C ALA A 268 -22.41 -6.17 -13.24
N GLU A 269 -22.66 -5.07 -13.94
CA GLU A 269 -22.10 -4.79 -15.27
C GLU A 269 -20.58 -4.68 -15.23
N ALA A 270 -20.03 -3.94 -14.27
CA ALA A 270 -18.59 -3.81 -14.10
C ALA A 270 -17.92 -5.14 -13.76
N TYR A 271 -18.55 -5.98 -12.93
CA TYR A 271 -18.07 -7.34 -12.65
C TYR A 271 -18.15 -8.23 -13.89
N GLY A 272 -19.24 -8.17 -14.65
CA GLY A 272 -19.39 -8.91 -15.91
C GLY A 272 -18.34 -8.52 -16.95
N HIS A 273 -18.02 -7.22 -17.04
CA HIS A 273 -16.93 -6.73 -17.89
C HIS A 273 -15.58 -7.32 -17.49
N VAL A 274 -15.26 -7.31 -16.20
CA VAL A 274 -14.02 -7.91 -15.67
C VAL A 274 -13.97 -9.42 -15.94
N CYS A 275 -15.06 -10.16 -15.71
CA CYS A 275 -15.12 -11.60 -16.01
C CYS A 275 -14.91 -11.88 -17.50
N ASN A 276 -15.47 -11.04 -18.38
CA ASN A 276 -15.25 -11.16 -19.82
C ASN A 276 -13.80 -10.84 -20.19
N LEU A 277 -13.18 -9.81 -19.58
CA LEU A 277 -11.76 -9.53 -19.75
C LEU A 277 -10.88 -10.68 -19.26
N GLU A 278 -11.23 -11.32 -18.15
CA GLU A 278 -10.54 -12.48 -17.61
C GLU A 278 -10.63 -13.67 -18.56
N GLN A 279 -11.82 -13.97 -19.10
CA GLN A 279 -12.02 -15.02 -20.09
C GLN A 279 -11.21 -14.79 -21.37
N GLN A 280 -11.29 -13.59 -21.95
CA GLN A 280 -10.53 -13.23 -23.15
C GLN A 280 -9.02 -13.22 -22.86
N LEU A 281 -8.67 -12.61 -21.74
CA LEU A 281 -7.35 -12.40 -21.14
C LEU A 281 -6.59 -13.69 -20.96
N PHE A 282 -7.06 -14.43 -19.97
CA PHE A 282 -6.41 -15.55 -19.32
C PHE A 282 -6.78 -16.91 -19.86
N VAL A 283 -8.04 -17.12 -20.20
CA VAL A 283 -8.50 -18.41 -20.69
C VAL A 283 -8.24 -18.55 -22.19
N GLU A 284 -8.61 -17.55 -22.98
CA GLU A 284 -8.49 -17.60 -24.44
C GLU A 284 -7.13 -17.08 -24.95
N GLY A 285 -6.36 -16.37 -24.12
CA GLY A 285 -5.06 -15.79 -24.50
C GLY A 285 -5.16 -14.75 -25.63
N LYS A 286 -6.28 -14.02 -25.72
CA LYS A 286 -6.51 -13.05 -26.80
C LYS A 286 -5.53 -11.89 -26.73
N HIS A 287 -4.87 -11.66 -27.85
CA HIS A 287 -4.09 -10.44 -28.12
C HIS A 287 -4.87 -9.52 -29.05
N ASN A 288 -4.57 -8.21 -29.00
CA ASN A 288 -5.28 -7.18 -29.77
C ASN A 288 -6.81 -7.23 -29.54
N TYR A 289 -7.23 -7.49 -28.30
CA TYR A 289 -8.63 -7.68 -27.94
C TYR A 289 -9.51 -6.44 -28.20
N LYS A 290 -8.87 -5.24 -28.30
CA LYS A 290 -9.48 -3.99 -28.76
C LYS A 290 -8.69 -3.39 -29.92
N LYS A 291 -9.37 -2.63 -30.78
CA LYS A 291 -8.73 -1.90 -31.88
C LYS A 291 -8.30 -0.51 -31.41
N ALA A 292 -7.17 -0.02 -31.92
CA ALA A 292 -6.68 1.32 -31.58
C ALA A 292 -7.71 2.46 -31.74
N PRO A 293 -8.61 2.49 -32.75
CA PRO A 293 -9.63 3.53 -32.84
C PRO A 293 -10.67 3.52 -31.71
N GLU A 294 -10.84 2.41 -31.00
CA GLU A 294 -11.85 2.22 -29.95
C GLU A 294 -11.38 2.73 -28.57
N VAL A 295 -10.06 2.96 -28.41
CA VAL A 295 -9.49 3.45 -27.15
C VAL A 295 -9.39 4.98 -27.12
N PRO A 296 -9.59 5.63 -25.96
CA PRO A 296 -9.44 7.06 -25.79
C PRO A 296 -8.08 7.59 -26.29
N PRO A 297 -8.06 8.75 -26.99
CA PRO A 297 -6.85 9.24 -27.63
C PRO A 297 -5.79 9.73 -26.64
N LEU A 298 -6.19 10.30 -25.51
CA LEU A 298 -5.29 10.89 -24.50
C LEU A 298 -5.10 9.94 -23.32
N GLN A 299 -3.97 10.05 -22.63
CA GLN A 299 -3.75 9.40 -21.34
C GLN A 299 -4.75 9.95 -20.32
N THR A 300 -5.20 9.09 -19.40
CA THR A 300 -5.95 9.50 -18.22
C THR A 300 -5.10 10.50 -17.42
N PRO A 301 -5.61 11.71 -17.13
CA PRO A 301 -4.84 12.71 -16.38
C PRO A 301 -4.41 12.18 -15.01
N MET A 302 -3.14 12.38 -14.65
CA MET A 302 -2.69 12.12 -13.29
C MET A 302 -3.02 13.33 -12.41
N PRO A 303 -3.58 13.14 -11.20
CA PRO A 303 -3.72 14.23 -10.24
C PRO A 303 -2.35 14.83 -9.87
N GLU A 304 -2.27 16.16 -9.88
CA GLU A 304 -1.07 16.93 -9.54
C GLU A 304 -1.40 17.96 -8.46
N ALA A 305 -0.43 18.25 -7.59
CA ALA A 305 -0.54 19.37 -6.66
C ALA A 305 -0.65 20.71 -7.40
N ASN A 306 -1.33 21.69 -6.79
CA ASN A 306 -1.48 23.03 -7.35
C ASN A 306 -0.09 23.69 -7.55
N PRO A 307 0.22 24.29 -8.72
CA PRO A 307 1.52 24.89 -9.00
C PRO A 307 1.98 25.97 -8.00
N GLU A 308 1.06 26.81 -7.52
CA GLU A 308 1.38 27.90 -6.60
C GLU A 308 1.74 27.36 -5.21
N ILE A 309 1.02 26.33 -4.76
CA ILE A 309 1.26 25.67 -3.46
C ILE A 309 2.50 24.77 -3.52
N ARG A 310 2.62 23.92 -4.55
CA ARG A 310 3.73 22.96 -4.65
C ARG A 310 5.09 23.62 -4.86
N ALA A 311 5.12 24.88 -5.28
CA ALA A 311 6.33 25.68 -5.43
C ALA A 311 6.92 26.14 -4.08
N THR A 312 6.20 25.98 -2.96
CA THR A 312 6.64 26.42 -1.62
C THR A 312 7.01 25.26 -0.68
N ASN A 313 6.84 24.00 -1.12
CA ASN A 313 7.13 22.83 -0.30
C ASN A 313 7.80 21.70 -1.09
N PHE A 314 8.24 20.68 -0.39
CA PHE A 314 9.00 19.55 -0.92
C PHE A 314 8.17 18.26 -1.05
N SER A 315 6.84 18.37 -0.95
CA SER A 315 5.89 17.27 -1.14
C SER A 315 5.82 16.84 -2.62
N GLU A 316 5.42 15.59 -2.86
CA GLU A 316 5.38 15.03 -4.20
C GLU A 316 4.42 15.82 -5.11
N VAL A 317 4.90 16.23 -6.29
CA VAL A 317 4.07 17.01 -7.24
C VAL A 317 3.00 16.16 -7.88
N ASN A 318 3.39 14.98 -8.37
CA ASN A 318 2.49 14.02 -8.98
C ASN A 318 1.92 13.11 -7.89
N LEU A 319 0.61 13.09 -7.71
CA LEU A 319 -0.04 12.37 -6.60
C LEU A 319 -0.32 10.89 -6.90
N GLY A 320 -0.11 10.47 -8.15
CA GLY A 320 -0.35 9.09 -8.60
C GLY A 320 -1.80 8.82 -8.95
N TYR A 321 -2.07 7.66 -9.56
CA TYR A 321 -3.43 7.23 -9.86
C TYR A 321 -4.12 6.62 -8.64
N GLY A 322 -5.43 6.87 -8.52
CA GLY A 322 -6.31 6.00 -7.76
C GLY A 322 -6.69 4.76 -8.57
N MET A 323 -7.44 3.86 -7.94
CA MET A 323 -7.90 2.61 -8.59
C MET A 323 -8.69 2.89 -9.87
N ALA A 324 -9.56 3.91 -9.87
CA ALA A 324 -10.40 4.22 -11.02
C ALA A 324 -9.57 4.70 -12.22
N GLU A 325 -8.67 5.66 -12.01
CA GLU A 325 -7.82 6.20 -13.07
C GLU A 325 -6.86 5.15 -13.62
N ALA A 326 -6.30 4.30 -12.75
CA ALA A 326 -5.42 3.21 -13.16
C ALA A 326 -6.15 2.17 -14.03
N PHE A 327 -7.39 1.81 -13.68
CA PHE A 327 -8.19 0.89 -14.49
C PHE A 327 -8.58 1.51 -15.83
N GLU A 328 -8.97 2.78 -15.85
CA GLU A 328 -9.26 3.51 -17.09
C GLU A 328 -8.04 3.61 -18.01
N GLU A 329 -6.86 3.92 -17.47
CA GLU A 329 -5.63 3.98 -18.25
C GLU A 329 -5.19 2.58 -18.73
N ALA A 330 -5.31 1.55 -17.89
CA ALA A 330 -5.00 0.17 -18.27
C ALA A 330 -5.86 -0.30 -19.45
N GLU A 331 -7.12 0.14 -19.52
CA GLU A 331 -8.01 -0.13 -20.65
C GLU A 331 -7.53 0.45 -21.98
N ARG A 332 -6.62 1.44 -21.99
CA ARG A 332 -6.04 1.94 -23.25
C ARG A 332 -5.06 0.95 -23.88
N CYS A 333 -4.53 -0.01 -23.11
CA CYS A 333 -3.69 -1.07 -23.64
C CYS A 333 -4.51 -2.08 -24.46
N ILE A 334 -4.09 -2.32 -25.70
CA ILE A 334 -4.76 -3.28 -26.61
C ILE A 334 -4.21 -4.71 -26.50
N GLN A 335 -3.24 -4.96 -25.61
CA GLN A 335 -2.59 -6.28 -25.45
C GLN A 335 -1.96 -6.77 -26.77
N CYS A 336 -1.02 -5.96 -27.29
CA CYS A 336 -0.36 -6.18 -28.58
C CYS A 336 0.22 -7.59 -28.72
N ALA A 337 -0.06 -8.28 -29.83
CA ALA A 337 0.54 -9.59 -30.11
C ALA A 337 2.08 -9.54 -30.26
N LYS A 338 2.62 -8.40 -30.70
CA LYS A 338 4.06 -8.13 -30.78
C LYS A 338 4.36 -6.81 -30.05
N PRO A 339 4.54 -6.84 -28.72
CA PRO A 339 4.65 -5.64 -27.93
C PRO A 339 6.02 -4.97 -28.11
N LYS A 340 6.03 -3.81 -28.77
CA LYS A 340 7.24 -3.00 -28.92
C LYS A 340 7.65 -2.28 -27.62
N CYS A 341 6.71 -2.08 -26.71
CA CYS A 341 6.96 -1.43 -25.42
C CYS A 341 7.95 -2.22 -24.55
N VAL A 342 7.94 -3.57 -24.60
CA VAL A 342 8.87 -4.44 -23.87
C VAL A 342 10.31 -4.21 -24.33
N ALA A 343 10.53 -4.19 -25.65
CA ALA A 343 11.85 -3.90 -26.23
C ALA A 343 12.31 -2.44 -25.97
N GLY A 344 11.37 -1.52 -25.77
CA GLY A 344 11.66 -0.14 -25.36
C GLY A 344 12.02 0.02 -23.88
N CYS A 345 11.83 -1.00 -23.04
CA CYS A 345 12.18 -0.99 -21.63
C CYS A 345 13.61 -1.56 -21.43
N PRO A 346 14.56 -0.81 -20.84
CA PRO A 346 15.94 -1.29 -20.67
C PRO A 346 16.14 -2.51 -19.77
N VAL A 347 15.14 -2.82 -18.92
CA VAL A 347 15.11 -4.04 -18.09
C VAL A 347 14.08 -5.06 -18.58
N SER A 348 13.44 -4.79 -19.72
CA SER A 348 12.51 -5.67 -20.43
C SER A 348 11.30 -6.14 -19.60
N ILE A 349 10.67 -5.22 -18.85
CA ILE A 349 9.40 -5.50 -18.15
C ILE A 349 8.37 -6.02 -19.15
N ASP A 350 7.67 -7.11 -18.79
CA ASP A 350 6.52 -7.62 -19.55
C ASP A 350 5.30 -6.71 -19.35
N ILE A 351 5.32 -5.58 -20.04
CA ILE A 351 4.34 -4.50 -19.93
C ILE A 351 2.91 -4.98 -20.22
N PRO A 352 2.62 -5.70 -21.31
CA PRO A 352 1.28 -6.21 -21.56
C PRO A 352 0.78 -7.12 -20.44
N ARG A 353 1.64 -8.02 -19.93
CA ARG A 353 1.24 -8.99 -18.90
C ARG A 353 0.91 -8.30 -17.58
N PHE A 354 1.72 -7.35 -17.09
CA PHE A 354 1.34 -6.67 -15.84
C PHE A 354 0.07 -5.82 -16.02
N ILE A 355 -0.09 -5.13 -17.17
CA ILE A 355 -1.32 -4.36 -17.43
C ILE A 355 -2.54 -5.29 -17.53
N ARG A 356 -2.36 -6.51 -18.04
CA ARG A 356 -3.42 -7.53 -18.08
C ARG A 356 -3.89 -7.94 -16.69
N HIS A 357 -3.00 -8.00 -15.70
CA HIS A 357 -3.40 -8.20 -14.31
C HIS A 357 -4.18 -6.98 -13.76
N ILE A 358 -3.77 -5.75 -14.08
CA ILE A 358 -4.52 -4.53 -13.71
C ILE A 358 -5.94 -4.54 -14.31
N LEU A 359 -6.11 -4.97 -15.56
CA LEU A 359 -7.41 -5.06 -16.24
C LEU A 359 -8.42 -5.97 -15.53
N VAL A 360 -7.92 -7.01 -14.85
CA VAL A 360 -8.75 -7.94 -14.04
C VAL A 360 -8.73 -7.60 -12.54
N ARG A 361 -8.23 -6.41 -12.19
CA ARG A 361 -8.12 -5.87 -10.82
C ARG A 361 -7.21 -6.67 -9.89
N ASP A 362 -6.24 -7.38 -10.46
CA ASP A 362 -5.21 -8.12 -9.74
C ASP A 362 -3.92 -7.29 -9.64
N VAL A 363 -3.87 -6.36 -8.69
CA VAL A 363 -2.73 -5.44 -8.52
C VAL A 363 -1.48 -6.19 -8.01
N ASP A 364 -1.66 -7.19 -7.16
CA ASP A 364 -0.57 -7.98 -6.59
C ASP A 364 0.06 -8.90 -7.64
N GLY A 365 -0.74 -9.54 -8.49
CA GLY A 365 -0.24 -10.27 -9.65
C GLY A 365 0.50 -9.38 -10.64
N ALA A 366 0.04 -8.14 -10.84
CA ALA A 366 0.76 -7.16 -11.66
C ALA A 366 2.14 -6.84 -11.07
N LEU A 367 2.25 -6.66 -9.75
CA LEU A 367 3.54 -6.45 -9.08
C LEU A 367 4.45 -7.67 -9.23
N GLY A 368 3.89 -8.89 -9.10
CA GLY A 368 4.62 -10.14 -9.32
C GLY A 368 5.30 -10.19 -10.69
N VAL A 369 4.57 -9.80 -11.75
CA VAL A 369 5.12 -9.73 -13.11
C VAL A 369 6.23 -8.68 -13.23
N ILE A 370 6.06 -7.50 -12.64
CA ILE A 370 7.09 -6.45 -12.69
C ILE A 370 8.36 -6.93 -11.97
N ASN A 371 8.22 -7.58 -10.81
CA ASN A 371 9.32 -8.08 -9.97
C ASN A 371 10.18 -9.19 -10.61
N GLU A 372 9.70 -9.82 -11.69
CA GLU A 372 10.52 -10.71 -12.54
C GLU A 372 11.68 -9.92 -13.21
N SER A 373 11.44 -8.64 -13.50
CA SER A 373 12.36 -7.79 -14.28
C SER A 373 12.91 -6.58 -13.52
N ASN A 374 12.14 -6.04 -12.58
CA ASN A 374 12.43 -4.80 -11.87
C ASN A 374 11.91 -4.88 -10.43
N LEU A 375 12.78 -4.73 -9.43
CA LEU A 375 12.37 -4.69 -8.03
C LEU A 375 12.00 -3.29 -7.53
N PHE A 376 12.16 -2.24 -8.32
CA PHE A 376 11.91 -0.86 -7.89
C PHE A 376 10.83 -0.18 -8.74
N PRO A 377 9.60 -0.74 -8.88
CA PRO A 377 8.54 -0.18 -9.70
C PRO A 377 8.13 1.23 -9.24
N SER A 378 8.05 1.47 -7.93
CA SER A 378 7.72 2.79 -7.38
C SER A 378 8.78 3.86 -7.68
N ILE A 379 10.04 3.46 -7.89
CA ILE A 379 11.09 4.39 -8.29
C ILE A 379 11.05 4.60 -9.80
N CYS A 380 11.04 3.52 -10.58
CA CYS A 380 11.12 3.56 -12.04
C CYS A 380 9.90 4.26 -12.66
N GLY A 381 8.70 3.99 -12.16
CA GLY A 381 7.47 4.65 -12.62
C GLY A 381 7.49 6.17 -12.45
N ARG A 382 8.29 6.69 -11.50
CA ARG A 382 8.45 8.14 -11.25
C ARG A 382 9.53 8.78 -12.11
N VAL A 383 10.69 8.13 -12.26
CA VAL A 383 11.90 8.80 -12.76
C VAL A 383 12.33 8.38 -14.17
N CYS A 384 11.77 7.30 -14.72
CA CYS A 384 12.06 6.89 -16.10
C CYS A 384 11.62 7.97 -17.10
N PRO A 385 12.41 8.28 -18.15
CA PRO A 385 11.97 9.13 -19.25
C PRO A 385 11.17 8.29 -20.27
N GLN A 386 9.92 7.94 -19.94
CA GLN A 386 9.10 7.03 -20.75
C GLN A 386 8.90 7.53 -22.18
N GLU A 387 8.90 8.85 -22.40
CA GLU A 387 8.80 9.51 -23.70
C GLU A 387 9.93 9.16 -24.67
N SER A 388 11.04 8.62 -24.15
CA SER A 388 12.19 8.12 -24.92
C SER A 388 12.39 6.60 -24.82
N GLN A 389 11.49 5.89 -24.12
CA GLN A 389 11.63 4.47 -23.77
C GLN A 389 10.36 3.68 -24.14
N CYS A 390 9.71 3.02 -23.15
CA CYS A 390 8.59 2.12 -23.36
C CYS A 390 7.38 2.80 -24.02
N GLU A 391 7.06 4.04 -23.61
CA GLU A 391 5.93 4.80 -24.17
C GLU A 391 6.24 5.35 -25.57
N ALA A 392 7.51 5.67 -25.84
CA ALA A 392 7.96 6.06 -27.19
C ALA A 392 7.70 4.96 -28.23
N GLN A 393 7.78 3.69 -27.81
CA GLN A 393 7.59 2.51 -28.66
C GLN A 393 6.13 1.99 -28.66
N CYS A 394 5.23 2.62 -27.89
CA CYS A 394 3.85 2.15 -27.76
C CYS A 394 3.09 2.28 -29.09
N ILE A 395 2.45 1.20 -29.54
CA ILE A 395 1.71 1.16 -30.83
C ILE A 395 0.49 2.10 -30.84
N ILE A 396 -0.05 2.46 -29.66
CA ILE A 396 -1.15 3.42 -29.54
C ILE A 396 -0.71 4.85 -29.83
N LYS A 397 0.56 5.19 -29.57
CA LYS A 397 1.12 6.51 -29.82
C LYS A 397 1.07 6.82 -31.32
N ASN A 398 0.38 7.89 -31.68
CA ASN A 398 0.29 8.37 -33.05
C ASN A 398 0.09 9.89 -33.06
N GLU A 399 1.19 10.63 -33.14
CA GLU A 399 1.20 12.09 -33.12
C GLU A 399 0.37 12.69 -34.26
N LYS A 400 0.39 12.10 -35.46
CA LYS A 400 -0.41 12.55 -36.62
C LYS A 400 -1.91 12.45 -36.39
N ARG A 401 -2.35 11.60 -35.47
CA ARG A 401 -3.75 11.40 -35.11
C ARG A 401 -4.09 11.96 -33.72
N GLY A 402 -3.17 12.69 -33.08
CA GLY A 402 -3.35 13.24 -31.74
C GLY A 402 -3.56 12.16 -30.67
N ARG A 403 -2.87 11.02 -30.80
CA ARG A 403 -2.99 9.89 -29.86
C ARG A 403 -1.73 9.73 -29.02
N GLU A 404 -1.89 9.70 -27.72
CA GLU A 404 -0.82 9.48 -26.75
C GLU A 404 -0.58 7.99 -26.51
N ALA A 405 0.62 7.64 -26.03
CA ALA A 405 0.93 6.29 -25.59
C ALA A 405 0.04 5.88 -24.40
N VAL A 406 -0.04 4.59 -24.10
CA VAL A 406 -0.50 4.12 -22.78
C VAL A 406 0.44 4.67 -21.71
N GLY A 407 -0.07 5.19 -20.60
CA GLY A 407 0.66 5.72 -19.45
C GLY A 407 1.34 4.61 -18.64
N ILE A 408 2.28 3.91 -19.26
CA ILE A 408 2.97 2.73 -18.71
C ILE A 408 3.69 3.08 -17.42
N GLY A 409 4.42 4.21 -17.38
CA GLY A 409 5.14 4.62 -16.16
C GLY A 409 4.21 4.91 -14.99
N ARG A 410 3.04 5.48 -15.30
CA ARG A 410 2.00 5.80 -14.31
C ARG A 410 1.36 4.54 -13.74
N LEU A 411 1.11 3.54 -14.59
CA LEU A 411 0.61 2.22 -14.17
C LEU A 411 1.66 1.44 -13.37
N GLU A 412 2.94 1.47 -13.77
CA GLU A 412 4.04 0.86 -13.02
C GLU A 412 4.15 1.49 -11.61
N ARG A 413 4.09 2.82 -11.53
CA ARG A 413 4.03 3.54 -10.25
C ARG A 413 2.83 3.12 -9.41
N PHE A 414 1.63 3.12 -10.00
CA PHE A 414 0.41 2.73 -9.31
C PHE A 414 0.52 1.34 -8.69
N VAL A 415 1.03 0.36 -9.45
CA VAL A 415 1.24 -1.00 -8.95
C VAL A 415 2.24 -1.02 -7.80
N GLY A 416 3.40 -0.36 -7.95
CA GLY A 416 4.41 -0.30 -6.88
C GLY A 416 3.93 0.41 -5.60
N ASP A 417 2.99 1.35 -5.73
CA ASP A 417 2.48 2.14 -4.60
C ASP A 417 1.29 1.48 -3.90
N ASN A 418 0.49 0.65 -4.59
CA ASN A 418 -0.79 0.12 -4.09
C ASN A 418 -0.84 -1.40 -3.91
N ALA A 419 0.10 -2.16 -4.46
CA ALA A 419 0.20 -3.60 -4.23
C ALA A 419 0.60 -3.91 -2.77
N ASN A 420 0.19 -5.07 -2.28
CA ASN A 420 0.51 -5.58 -0.95
C ASN A 420 1.45 -6.79 -1.05
N PRO A 421 2.75 -6.60 -1.38
CA PRO A 421 3.65 -7.73 -1.50
C PRO A 421 3.91 -8.39 -0.14
N PRO A 422 4.06 -9.72 -0.11
CA PRO A 422 4.57 -10.40 1.08
C PRO A 422 5.98 -9.88 1.40
N ARG A 423 6.34 -9.93 2.68
CA ARG A 423 7.69 -9.52 3.11
C ARG A 423 8.73 -10.41 2.44
N ASN A 424 9.76 -9.76 1.88
CA ASN A 424 10.89 -10.49 1.31
C ASN A 424 11.54 -11.39 2.37
N SER A 425 12.03 -12.54 1.93
CA SER A 425 12.83 -13.45 2.76
C SER A 425 14.08 -13.83 2.00
N PRO A 426 15.23 -14.05 2.67
CA PRO A 426 16.42 -14.54 2.01
C PRO A 426 16.13 -15.91 1.36
N PRO A 427 16.66 -16.18 0.15
CA PRO A 427 16.42 -17.46 -0.50
C PRO A 427 17.06 -18.59 0.31
N VAL A 428 16.32 -19.69 0.45
CA VAL A 428 16.82 -20.94 1.03
C VAL A 428 17.56 -21.70 -0.08
N VAL A 429 18.88 -21.82 0.07
CA VAL A 429 19.76 -22.51 -0.87
C VAL A 429 20.69 -23.46 -0.10
N ASP A 430 20.99 -24.63 -0.67
CA ASP A 430 21.84 -25.65 -0.03
C ASP A 430 23.28 -25.16 0.18
N ALA A 431 23.79 -24.38 -0.78
CA ALA A 431 25.09 -23.72 -0.70
C ALA A 431 25.01 -22.33 -1.33
N LYS A 432 25.72 -21.37 -0.72
CA LYS A 432 25.86 -20.02 -1.29
C LYS A 432 26.72 -20.10 -2.56
N LEU A 433 26.32 -19.35 -3.59
CA LEU A 433 27.00 -19.33 -4.89
C LEU A 433 28.40 -18.66 -4.81
N GLY A 434 28.54 -17.67 -3.94
CA GLY A 434 29.79 -16.95 -3.68
C GLY A 434 29.54 -15.63 -2.95
N ARG A 435 30.62 -14.96 -2.54
CA ARG A 435 30.59 -13.66 -1.87
C ARG A 435 30.87 -12.54 -2.87
N VAL A 436 29.96 -11.57 -2.98
CA VAL A 436 30.09 -10.46 -3.92
C VAL A 436 30.09 -9.12 -3.20
N ALA A 437 31.11 -8.30 -3.49
CA ALA A 437 31.17 -6.92 -3.05
C ALA A 437 30.66 -5.99 -4.16
N ILE A 438 29.72 -5.11 -3.83
CA ILE A 438 29.22 -4.08 -4.73
C ILE A 438 29.72 -2.73 -4.23
N VAL A 439 30.36 -1.95 -5.09
CA VAL A 439 30.94 -0.65 -4.75
C VAL A 439 30.04 0.45 -5.29
N GLY A 440 29.24 1.05 -4.41
CA GLY A 440 28.25 2.07 -4.71
C GLY A 440 26.82 1.56 -4.60
N SER A 441 25.98 2.30 -3.88
CA SER A 441 24.57 1.95 -3.64
C SER A 441 23.57 2.69 -4.54
N GLY A 442 24.03 3.18 -5.70
CA GLY A 442 23.14 3.75 -6.71
C GLY A 442 22.25 2.69 -7.38
N PRO A 443 21.38 3.09 -8.32
CA PRO A 443 20.43 2.19 -8.99
C PRO A 443 21.07 0.93 -9.58
N SER A 444 22.26 1.06 -10.17
CA SER A 444 22.99 -0.07 -10.72
C SER A 444 23.44 -1.08 -9.66
N GLY A 445 23.97 -0.58 -8.53
CA GLY A 445 24.40 -1.42 -7.42
C GLY A 445 23.22 -2.11 -6.74
N LEU A 446 22.12 -1.38 -6.51
CA LEU A 446 20.90 -1.95 -5.92
C LEU A 446 20.27 -3.04 -6.80
N ALA A 447 20.22 -2.82 -8.12
CA ALA A 447 19.71 -3.83 -9.06
C ALA A 447 20.61 -5.07 -9.12
N ALA A 448 21.94 -4.89 -9.11
CA ALA A 448 22.86 -6.02 -9.04
C ALA A 448 22.73 -6.78 -7.71
N ALA A 449 22.58 -6.05 -6.59
CA ALA A 449 22.43 -6.65 -5.26
C ALA A 449 21.17 -7.51 -5.16
N ALA A 450 20.06 -7.00 -5.68
CA ALA A 450 18.78 -7.71 -5.77
C ALA A 450 18.91 -9.07 -6.48
N ASP A 451 19.41 -9.05 -7.72
CA ASP A 451 19.49 -10.25 -8.56
C ASP A 451 20.53 -11.25 -8.02
N LEU A 452 21.66 -10.78 -7.49
CA LEU A 452 22.67 -11.63 -6.86
C LEU A 452 22.20 -12.26 -5.56
N ALA A 453 21.48 -11.51 -4.72
CA ALA A 453 20.90 -12.05 -3.49
C ALA A 453 19.90 -13.16 -3.82
N LYS A 454 19.00 -12.93 -4.80
CA LYS A 454 18.06 -13.95 -5.31
C LYS A 454 18.76 -15.16 -5.90
N ALA A 455 19.92 -14.99 -6.55
CA ALA A 455 20.75 -16.08 -7.07
C ALA A 455 21.52 -16.84 -5.97
N GLY A 456 21.33 -16.52 -4.69
CA GLY A 456 21.96 -17.23 -3.57
C GLY A 456 23.37 -16.75 -3.25
N CYS A 457 23.79 -15.58 -3.71
CA CYS A 457 25.06 -14.96 -3.32
C CYS A 457 24.97 -14.32 -1.92
N ASP A 458 26.12 -14.23 -1.23
CA ASP A 458 26.29 -13.38 -0.07
C ASP A 458 26.76 -11.99 -0.53
N VAL A 459 25.85 -11.02 -0.48
CA VAL A 459 26.06 -9.69 -1.08
C VAL A 459 26.33 -8.64 0.00
N THR A 460 27.42 -7.90 -0.17
CA THR A 460 27.72 -6.70 0.63
C THR A 460 27.88 -5.49 -0.28
N VAL A 461 27.09 -4.46 -0.05
CA VAL A 461 27.14 -3.18 -0.76
C VAL A 461 27.92 -2.18 0.09
N TYR A 462 29.02 -1.66 -0.43
CA TYR A 462 29.83 -0.61 0.17
C TYR A 462 29.44 0.75 -0.41
N GLU A 463 29.06 1.68 0.47
CA GLU A 463 28.62 3.02 0.11
C GLU A 463 29.52 4.07 0.77
N ALA A 464 29.90 5.09 -0.01
CA ALA A 464 30.77 6.16 0.45
C ALA A 464 30.05 7.11 1.40
N LEU A 465 28.78 7.41 1.14
CA LEU A 465 27.94 8.28 1.96
C LEU A 465 27.37 7.56 3.18
N HIS A 466 26.76 8.33 4.09
CA HIS A 466 26.08 7.82 5.29
C HIS A 466 24.68 7.24 4.99
N VAL A 467 24.18 7.40 3.75
CA VAL A 467 22.88 6.86 3.28
C VAL A 467 23.04 5.99 2.04
N VAL A 468 22.07 5.10 1.83
CA VAL A 468 22.00 4.17 0.69
C VAL A 468 21.06 4.74 -0.39
N GLY A 469 21.48 4.70 -1.66
CA GLY A 469 20.63 5.04 -2.82
C GLY A 469 21.31 5.88 -3.90
N GLY A 470 22.51 6.40 -3.64
CA GLY A 470 23.23 7.26 -4.58
C GLY A 470 22.40 8.47 -5.04
N VAL A 471 22.32 8.70 -6.35
CA VAL A 471 21.58 9.85 -6.93
C VAL A 471 20.10 9.88 -6.55
N LEU A 472 19.52 8.74 -6.17
CA LEU A 472 18.14 8.67 -5.69
C LEU A 472 17.96 9.46 -4.38
N GLN A 473 18.99 9.51 -3.53
CA GLN A 473 18.99 10.23 -2.25
C GLN A 473 19.49 11.67 -2.40
N TYR A 474 20.72 11.86 -2.89
CA TYR A 474 21.37 13.18 -2.87
C TYR A 474 21.00 14.05 -4.08
N GLY A 475 20.59 13.44 -5.20
CA GLY A 475 20.37 14.13 -6.47
C GLY A 475 18.91 14.46 -6.72
N ILE A 476 18.08 13.44 -6.89
CA ILE A 476 16.66 13.58 -7.21
C ILE A 476 15.92 14.13 -5.98
N PRO A 477 15.22 15.28 -6.04
CA PRO A 477 14.51 15.84 -4.90
C PRO A 477 13.28 15.03 -4.46
N SER A 478 12.87 15.21 -3.20
CA SER A 478 11.74 14.48 -2.60
C SER A 478 10.39 14.76 -3.28
N PHE A 479 10.21 15.94 -3.87
CA PHE A 479 9.00 16.30 -4.62
C PHE A 479 8.84 15.53 -5.94
N ARG A 480 9.87 14.77 -6.36
CA ARG A 480 9.83 13.82 -7.49
C ARG A 480 9.95 12.37 -7.03
N LEU A 481 10.78 12.13 -6.01
CA LEU A 481 11.04 10.80 -5.47
C LEU A 481 11.08 10.86 -3.94
N PRO A 482 9.98 10.53 -3.26
CA PRO A 482 9.92 10.57 -1.79
C PRO A 482 10.95 9.64 -1.15
N ARG A 483 11.57 10.09 -0.05
CA ARG A 483 12.61 9.34 0.66
C ARG A 483 12.09 8.03 1.26
N SER A 484 10.87 8.05 1.78
CA SER A 484 10.17 6.88 2.32
C SER A 484 10.04 5.73 1.31
N ILE A 485 9.89 6.03 0.01
CA ILE A 485 9.87 5.02 -1.05
C ILE A 485 11.24 4.35 -1.17
N ILE A 486 12.32 5.13 -1.19
CA ILE A 486 13.69 4.59 -1.27
C ILE A 486 13.98 3.72 -0.05
N ASP A 487 13.61 4.17 1.15
CA ASP A 487 13.82 3.44 2.39
C ASP A 487 13.05 2.12 2.42
N ARG A 488 11.82 2.10 1.90
CA ARG A 488 11.01 0.89 1.72
C ARG A 488 11.70 -0.10 0.77
N GLU A 489 12.18 0.35 -0.38
CA GLU A 489 12.89 -0.52 -1.34
C GLU A 489 14.20 -1.07 -0.76
N VAL A 490 14.98 -0.23 -0.07
CA VAL A 490 16.23 -0.65 0.58
C VAL A 490 15.95 -1.64 1.72
N ARG A 491 14.88 -1.44 2.49
CA ARG A 491 14.42 -2.39 3.51
C ARG A 491 14.07 -3.73 2.87
N GLY A 492 13.40 -3.74 1.73
CA GLY A 492 13.14 -4.94 0.95
C GLY A 492 14.41 -5.71 0.57
N LEU A 493 15.51 -5.03 0.24
CA LEU A 493 16.81 -5.67 -0.02
C LEU A 493 17.49 -6.19 1.25
N ARG A 494 17.38 -5.47 2.36
CA ARG A 494 17.87 -5.95 3.68
C ARG A 494 17.14 -7.23 4.09
N ASP A 495 15.82 -7.25 3.90
CA ASP A 495 14.98 -8.44 4.15
C ASP A 495 15.35 -9.62 3.22
N LEU A 496 15.88 -9.37 2.01
CA LEU A 496 16.47 -10.41 1.15
C LEU A 496 17.86 -10.90 1.62
N GLY A 497 18.44 -10.28 2.63
CA GLY A 497 19.76 -10.62 3.18
C GLY A 497 20.93 -9.82 2.61
N VAL A 498 20.68 -8.73 1.87
CA VAL A 498 21.75 -7.83 1.39
C VAL A 498 22.30 -7.01 2.56
N ARG A 499 23.63 -7.01 2.73
CA ARG A 499 24.32 -6.17 3.73
C ARG A 499 24.73 -4.84 3.11
N PHE A 500 24.55 -3.75 3.86
CA PHE A 500 24.96 -2.42 3.46
C PHE A 500 25.98 -1.87 4.47
N GLU A 501 27.11 -1.41 3.98
CA GLU A 501 28.14 -0.74 4.77
C GLU A 501 28.41 0.67 4.23
N THR A 502 27.88 1.65 4.94
CA THR A 502 28.02 3.08 4.64
C THR A 502 29.35 3.64 5.16
N ASN A 503 29.68 4.87 4.74
CA ASN A 503 30.91 5.56 5.12
C ASN A 503 32.20 4.81 4.71
N LYS A 504 32.15 4.02 3.63
CA LYS A 504 33.28 3.26 3.08
C LYS A 504 33.64 3.76 1.69
N VAL A 505 34.66 4.61 1.60
CA VAL A 505 35.18 5.11 0.33
C VAL A 505 36.16 4.09 -0.25
N VAL A 506 35.66 3.17 -1.09
CA VAL A 506 36.51 2.20 -1.78
C VAL A 506 37.50 2.92 -2.70
N GLY A 507 38.77 2.52 -2.63
CA GLY A 507 39.93 3.21 -3.18
C GLY A 507 40.68 4.10 -2.18
N LYS A 508 40.08 4.36 -1.00
CA LYS A 508 40.74 5.07 0.13
C LYS A 508 40.71 4.24 1.42
N THR A 509 39.53 3.80 1.86
CA THR A 509 39.37 2.95 3.04
C THR A 509 39.99 1.57 2.82
N PHE A 510 39.81 1.03 1.61
CA PHE A 510 40.47 -0.17 1.09
C PHE A 510 40.32 -0.21 -0.43
N THR A 511 41.23 -0.86 -1.14
CA THR A 511 41.21 -0.98 -2.61
C THR A 511 40.37 -2.18 -3.09
N ILE A 512 40.11 -2.25 -4.40
CA ILE A 512 39.47 -3.43 -5.02
C ILE A 512 40.29 -4.70 -4.77
N ASN A 513 41.63 -4.61 -4.82
CA ASN A 513 42.49 -5.74 -4.52
C ASN A 513 42.33 -6.22 -3.07
N GLN A 514 42.21 -5.31 -2.11
CA GLN A 514 42.00 -5.66 -0.70
C GLN A 514 40.61 -6.25 -0.44
N LEU A 515 39.58 -5.86 -1.20
CA LEU A 515 38.28 -6.53 -1.16
C LEU A 515 38.41 -8.01 -1.56
N MET A 516 39.13 -8.29 -2.65
CA MET A 516 39.33 -9.66 -3.15
C MET A 516 40.24 -10.48 -2.23
N THR A 517 41.35 -9.90 -1.76
CA THR A 517 42.41 -10.61 -1.02
C THR A 517 42.16 -10.65 0.48
N ASP A 518 42.07 -9.50 1.15
CA ASP A 518 41.97 -9.40 2.61
C ASP A 518 40.56 -9.71 3.13
N ARG A 519 39.52 -9.36 2.36
CA ARG A 519 38.10 -9.58 2.75
C ARG A 519 37.47 -10.82 2.10
N HIS A 520 38.21 -11.51 1.24
CA HIS A 520 37.82 -12.77 0.61
C HIS A 520 36.48 -12.69 -0.16
N PHE A 521 36.30 -11.63 -0.96
CA PHE A 521 35.22 -11.58 -1.95
C PHE A 521 35.62 -12.32 -3.22
N ASP A 522 34.68 -13.04 -3.82
CA ASP A 522 34.88 -13.82 -5.04
C ASP A 522 34.75 -12.98 -6.31
N ALA A 523 33.95 -11.91 -6.25
CA ALA A 523 33.76 -10.94 -7.31
C ALA A 523 33.49 -9.54 -6.74
N VAL A 524 33.86 -8.51 -7.52
CA VAL A 524 33.59 -7.10 -7.22
C VAL A 524 32.82 -6.46 -8.37
N TYR A 525 31.74 -5.76 -8.07
CA TYR A 525 31.00 -4.94 -9.03
C TYR A 525 31.16 -3.45 -8.72
N VAL A 526 31.73 -2.68 -9.65
CA VAL A 526 31.97 -1.24 -9.50
C VAL A 526 30.80 -0.45 -10.10
N ALA A 527 30.02 0.20 -9.23
CA ALA A 527 28.79 0.92 -9.56
C ALA A 527 28.79 2.34 -8.95
N THR A 528 29.96 3.01 -8.94
CA THR A 528 30.17 4.30 -8.27
C THR A 528 29.53 5.50 -9.00
N GLY A 529 29.00 5.28 -10.20
CA GLY A 529 28.43 6.33 -11.05
C GLY A 529 29.43 7.40 -11.52
N ALA A 530 28.91 8.46 -12.13
CA ALA A 530 29.68 9.64 -12.55
C ALA A 530 29.33 10.82 -11.65
N GLY A 531 30.14 11.09 -10.63
CA GLY A 531 29.83 12.07 -9.58
C GLY A 531 30.65 13.37 -9.62
N ALA A 532 31.66 13.48 -10.50
CA ALA A 532 32.53 14.66 -10.52
C ALA A 532 31.88 15.80 -11.32
N PRO A 533 31.74 17.02 -10.77
CA PRO A 533 31.12 18.14 -11.48
C PRO A 533 32.02 18.68 -12.61
N ALA A 534 31.40 19.37 -13.57
CA ALA A 534 32.08 20.07 -14.65
C ALA A 534 31.85 21.58 -14.56
N PHE A 535 32.90 22.33 -14.88
CA PHE A 535 33.01 23.79 -14.82
C PHE A 535 33.48 24.30 -16.20
N LEU A 536 33.15 25.54 -16.56
CA LEU A 536 33.40 26.06 -17.93
C LEU A 536 34.78 26.70 -18.08
N GLY A 537 35.40 27.12 -16.99
CA GLY A 537 36.65 27.89 -17.00
C GLY A 537 36.45 29.34 -17.44
N ILE A 538 35.30 29.95 -17.15
CA ILE A 538 35.01 31.35 -17.52
C ILE A 538 35.46 32.32 -16.42
N PRO A 539 35.75 33.59 -16.76
CA PRO A 539 36.07 34.60 -15.75
C PRO A 539 34.95 34.75 -14.70
N GLY A 540 35.35 34.90 -13.43
CA GLY A 540 34.43 35.05 -12.29
C GLY A 540 33.95 33.75 -11.63
N GLU A 541 34.28 32.58 -12.19
CA GLU A 541 33.81 31.25 -11.70
C GLU A 541 34.33 30.85 -10.30
N HIS A 542 35.31 31.58 -9.75
CA HIS A 542 35.88 31.35 -8.42
C HIS A 542 35.09 32.01 -7.28
N ALA A 543 34.03 32.76 -7.57
CA ALA A 543 33.23 33.43 -6.56
C ALA A 543 32.52 32.44 -5.64
N GLY A 544 32.39 32.79 -4.35
CA GLY A 544 31.81 31.90 -3.34
C GLY A 544 30.33 31.57 -3.55
N GLN A 545 29.62 32.36 -4.37
CA GLN A 545 28.23 32.10 -4.75
C GLN A 545 28.09 31.23 -6.02
N VAL A 546 29.20 30.68 -6.54
CA VAL A 546 29.17 29.69 -7.62
C VAL A 546 29.11 28.29 -7.01
N LEU A 547 28.07 27.55 -7.33
CA LEU A 547 27.85 26.19 -6.85
C LEU A 547 27.82 25.20 -8.01
N SER A 548 28.28 23.97 -7.77
CA SER A 548 27.89 22.86 -8.64
C SER A 548 26.48 22.39 -8.28
N ALA A 549 25.73 21.87 -9.26
CA ALA A 549 24.44 21.23 -8.98
C ALA A 549 24.56 20.11 -7.93
N ASN A 550 25.67 19.35 -7.96
CA ASN A 550 25.92 18.29 -6.99
C ASN A 550 26.02 18.85 -5.57
N GLU A 551 26.75 19.95 -5.36
CA GLU A 551 26.83 20.60 -4.05
C GLU A 551 25.46 21.11 -3.60
N PHE A 552 24.79 21.89 -4.45
CA PHE A 552 23.51 22.52 -4.12
C PHE A 552 22.44 21.48 -3.74
N LEU A 553 22.28 20.45 -4.57
CA LEU A 553 21.31 19.39 -4.33
C LEU A 553 21.71 18.54 -3.11
N THR A 554 22.99 18.24 -2.89
CA THR A 554 23.42 17.47 -1.71
C THR A 554 23.13 18.23 -0.42
N ARG A 555 23.44 19.53 -0.36
CA ARG A 555 23.14 20.37 0.82
C ARG A 555 21.66 20.35 1.19
N ILE A 556 20.78 20.34 0.19
CA ILE A 556 19.34 20.39 0.42
C ILE A 556 18.76 18.99 0.65
N ASN A 557 18.95 18.08 -0.31
CA ASN A 557 18.31 16.78 -0.32
C ASN A 557 18.84 15.82 0.75
N LEU A 558 20.15 15.85 0.99
CA LEU A 558 20.81 14.91 1.90
C LEU A 558 21.05 15.55 3.26
N MET A 559 21.52 16.80 3.29
CA MET A 559 21.92 17.45 4.52
C MET A 559 20.81 18.31 5.15
N GLY A 560 19.63 18.37 4.52
CA GLY A 560 18.46 19.05 5.07
C GLY A 560 18.57 20.57 5.13
N GLY A 561 19.36 21.18 4.24
CA GLY A 561 19.61 22.62 4.27
C GLY A 561 18.39 23.50 4.01
N ASN A 562 17.27 22.94 3.52
CA ASN A 562 15.98 23.63 3.46
C ASN A 562 15.29 23.76 4.83
N LYS A 563 15.79 23.08 5.87
CA LYS A 563 15.32 23.16 7.25
C LYS A 563 16.29 23.95 8.15
N PHE A 564 17.26 24.67 7.60
CA PHE A 564 18.15 25.52 8.38
C PHE A 564 17.38 26.67 9.07
N PRO A 565 17.66 27.03 10.34
CA PRO A 565 18.77 26.57 11.19
C PRO A 565 18.46 25.33 12.04
N TYR A 566 17.29 24.69 11.90
CA TYR A 566 16.96 23.49 12.67
C TYR A 566 17.87 22.30 12.32
N LEU A 567 18.30 22.22 11.06
CA LEU A 567 19.40 21.36 10.63
C LEU A 567 20.64 22.18 10.30
N ASP A 568 21.81 21.61 10.58
CA ASP A 568 23.07 22.37 10.66
C ASP A 568 23.62 22.87 9.31
N THR A 569 23.18 22.31 8.18
CA THR A 569 23.80 22.61 6.89
C THR A 569 23.21 23.89 6.28
N PRO A 570 24.02 24.95 6.09
CA PRO A 570 23.52 26.19 5.52
C PRO A 570 23.38 26.10 3.99
N VAL A 571 22.45 26.91 3.47
CA VAL A 571 22.22 27.18 2.05
C VAL A 571 22.16 28.69 1.84
N SER A 572 22.69 29.19 0.72
CA SER A 572 22.73 30.62 0.41
C SER A 572 21.33 31.24 0.34
N GLN A 573 21.14 32.37 1.03
CA GLN A 573 19.94 33.21 0.91
C GLN A 573 20.06 34.12 -0.32
N SER A 574 19.76 33.56 -1.49
CA SER A 574 19.89 34.23 -2.79
C SER A 574 18.60 34.94 -3.18
N LYS A 575 18.70 36.13 -3.77
CA LYS A 575 17.57 36.86 -4.37
C LYS A 575 17.37 36.48 -5.83
N SER A 576 18.43 36.08 -6.53
CA SER A 576 18.36 35.72 -7.94
C SER A 576 19.38 34.64 -8.34
N VAL A 577 18.86 33.46 -8.68
CA VAL A 577 19.67 32.29 -9.05
C VAL A 577 19.62 32.08 -10.56
N ILE A 578 20.79 31.93 -11.17
CA ILE A 578 20.94 31.38 -12.53
C ILE A 578 21.39 29.93 -12.45
N VAL A 579 20.68 29.03 -13.14
CA VAL A 579 21.12 27.64 -13.35
C VAL A 579 21.56 27.48 -14.80
N ILE A 580 22.80 27.03 -15.02
CA ILE A 580 23.36 26.79 -16.35
C ILE A 580 23.11 25.33 -16.74
N GLY A 581 22.26 25.13 -17.75
CA GLY A 581 21.90 23.81 -18.27
C GLY A 581 20.38 23.59 -18.35
N ALA A 582 19.95 22.55 -19.07
CA ALA A 582 18.53 22.22 -19.24
C ALA A 582 18.23 20.70 -19.17
N GLY A 583 19.09 19.95 -18.47
CA GLY A 583 18.82 18.53 -18.16
C GLY A 583 17.98 18.36 -16.89
N ASN A 584 17.70 17.10 -16.51
CA ASN A 584 16.94 16.80 -15.29
C ASN A 584 17.58 17.43 -14.05
N THR A 585 18.90 17.34 -13.90
CA THR A 585 19.65 17.98 -12.81
C THR A 585 19.44 19.51 -12.77
N ALA A 586 19.34 20.15 -13.94
CA ALA A 586 19.06 21.58 -14.00
C ALA A 586 17.62 21.88 -13.58
N MET A 587 16.65 21.10 -14.05
CA MET A 587 15.25 21.24 -13.61
C MET A 587 15.11 21.05 -12.10
N ASP A 588 15.81 20.07 -11.53
CA ASP A 588 15.83 19.83 -10.09
C ASP A 588 16.40 21.04 -9.34
N CYS A 589 17.55 21.59 -9.78
CA CYS A 589 18.14 22.79 -9.17
C CYS A 589 17.20 24.00 -9.24
N LEU A 590 16.60 24.26 -10.41
CA LEU A 590 15.68 25.39 -10.61
C LEU A 590 14.48 25.30 -9.65
N ARG A 591 13.87 24.11 -9.58
CA ARG A 591 12.66 23.85 -8.80
C ARG A 591 12.94 23.81 -7.30
N VAL A 592 14.11 23.34 -6.90
CA VAL A 592 14.59 23.41 -5.51
C VAL A 592 14.87 24.85 -5.11
N ALA A 593 15.56 25.63 -5.95
CA ALA A 593 15.83 27.05 -5.69
C ALA A 593 14.52 27.83 -5.49
N LYS A 594 13.49 27.55 -6.30
CA LYS A 594 12.17 28.15 -6.14
C LYS A 594 11.53 27.82 -4.78
N ARG A 595 11.64 26.56 -4.34
CA ARG A 595 11.05 26.06 -3.07
C ARG A 595 11.72 26.57 -1.80
N ILE A 596 13.01 26.87 -1.85
CA ILE A 596 13.69 27.53 -0.72
C ILE A 596 13.46 29.05 -0.70
N GLY A 597 12.52 29.56 -1.50
CA GLY A 597 12.06 30.94 -1.44
C GLY A 597 12.84 31.93 -2.31
N VAL A 598 13.65 31.47 -3.27
CA VAL A 598 14.37 32.38 -4.18
C VAL A 598 13.35 33.13 -5.08
N PRO A 599 13.31 34.47 -5.04
CA PRO A 599 12.35 35.26 -5.81
C PRO A 599 12.47 35.10 -7.33
N SER A 600 13.69 35.18 -7.86
CA SER A 600 13.99 35.08 -9.29
C SER A 600 14.87 33.88 -9.57
N VAL A 601 14.38 32.96 -10.41
CA VAL A 601 15.10 31.73 -10.77
C VAL A 601 15.09 31.60 -12.29
N THR A 602 16.28 31.56 -12.89
CA THR A 602 16.45 31.61 -14.35
C THR A 602 17.29 30.45 -14.85
N CYS A 603 16.76 29.73 -15.83
CA CYS A 603 17.48 28.73 -16.61
C CYS A 603 18.22 29.39 -17.77
N VAL A 604 19.54 29.22 -17.86
CA VAL A 604 20.34 29.64 -19.03
C VAL A 604 20.76 28.40 -19.81
N TYR A 605 20.32 28.31 -21.07
CA TYR A 605 20.61 27.16 -21.92
C TYR A 605 21.04 27.58 -23.32
N ARG A 606 22.18 27.03 -23.76
CA ARG A 606 22.81 27.37 -25.05
C ARG A 606 22.07 26.88 -26.29
N ARG A 607 21.02 26.05 -26.15
CA ARG A 607 20.20 25.54 -27.28
C ARG A 607 18.73 25.94 -27.09
N SER A 608 17.86 25.51 -28.01
CA SER A 608 16.42 25.76 -27.86
C SER A 608 15.76 24.79 -26.90
N GLU A 609 14.49 25.07 -26.57
CA GLU A 609 13.65 24.19 -25.77
C GLU A 609 13.54 22.78 -26.35
N ALA A 610 13.43 22.65 -27.67
CA ALA A 610 13.29 21.35 -28.34
C ALA A 610 14.53 20.44 -28.17
N GLU A 611 15.70 21.03 -27.89
CA GLU A 611 16.92 20.29 -27.60
C GLU A 611 17.20 20.15 -26.09
N ALA A 612 16.28 20.56 -25.21
CA ALA A 612 16.43 20.37 -23.77
C ALA A 612 16.36 18.86 -23.43
N PRO A 613 17.37 18.29 -22.76
CA PRO A 613 17.39 16.86 -22.43
C PRO A 613 16.59 16.48 -21.17
N ALA A 614 15.97 17.44 -20.49
CA ALA A 614 15.10 17.16 -19.35
C ALA A 614 13.83 16.39 -19.78
N ARG A 615 13.24 15.64 -18.84
CA ARG A 615 11.92 15.05 -19.03
C ARG A 615 10.90 16.14 -19.35
N ILE A 616 10.02 15.88 -20.31
CA ILE A 616 9.04 16.86 -20.79
C ILE A 616 8.12 17.31 -19.64
N GLU A 617 7.73 16.36 -18.80
CA GLU A 617 6.91 16.59 -17.60
C GLU A 617 7.57 17.57 -16.62
N GLU A 618 8.86 17.43 -16.36
CA GLU A 618 9.60 18.26 -15.40
C GLU A 618 9.85 19.66 -15.92
N LEU A 619 10.09 19.78 -17.23
CA LEU A 619 10.21 21.08 -17.90
C LEU A 619 8.88 21.84 -17.83
N ARG A 620 7.75 21.15 -18.04
CA ARG A 620 6.40 21.72 -17.88
C ARG A 620 6.17 22.14 -16.43
N HIS A 621 6.47 21.29 -15.45
CA HIS A 621 6.32 21.62 -14.03
C HIS A 621 7.15 22.84 -13.63
N ALA A 622 8.39 22.94 -14.12
CA ALA A 622 9.24 24.10 -13.87
C ALA A 622 8.62 25.40 -14.41
N LYS A 623 8.03 25.37 -15.61
CA LYS A 623 7.33 26.53 -16.19
C LYS A 623 6.08 26.91 -15.39
N GLU A 624 5.28 25.92 -14.98
CA GLU A 624 4.08 26.12 -14.17
C GLU A 624 4.41 26.70 -12.78
N GLU A 625 5.59 26.38 -12.23
CA GLU A 625 6.11 26.92 -10.97
C GLU A 625 6.74 28.33 -11.12
N GLY A 626 6.71 28.92 -12.33
CA GLY A 626 7.13 30.29 -12.58
C GLY A 626 8.64 30.49 -12.78
N ILE A 627 9.36 29.46 -13.23
CA ILE A 627 10.79 29.57 -13.57
C ILE A 627 10.97 30.26 -14.93
N GLU A 628 11.94 31.18 -15.02
CA GLU A 628 12.28 31.88 -16.25
C GLU A 628 13.26 31.07 -17.11
N PHE A 629 13.09 31.09 -18.43
CA PHE A 629 13.95 30.37 -19.37
C PHE A 629 14.59 31.30 -20.40
N ARG A 630 15.93 31.28 -20.46
CA ARG A 630 16.78 31.94 -21.44
C ARG A 630 17.42 30.90 -22.35
N PHE A 631 16.63 30.45 -23.33
CA PHE A 631 17.10 29.56 -24.40
C PHE A 631 17.98 30.31 -25.39
N LEU A 632 18.88 29.59 -26.07
CA LEU A 632 19.87 30.17 -26.98
C LEU A 632 20.77 31.23 -26.30
N HIS A 633 21.17 30.98 -25.05
CA HIS A 633 22.13 31.83 -24.34
C HIS A 633 23.26 30.98 -23.76
N ALA A 634 24.50 31.37 -24.03
CA ALA A 634 25.70 30.71 -23.47
C ALA A 634 26.43 31.65 -22.52
N PRO A 635 26.86 31.20 -21.33
CA PRO A 635 27.61 32.02 -20.39
C PRO A 635 29.03 32.34 -20.92
N VAL A 636 29.47 33.59 -20.73
CA VAL A 636 30.78 34.10 -21.17
C VAL A 636 31.63 34.54 -19.98
N GLU A 637 31.02 35.20 -19.00
CA GLU A 637 31.69 35.77 -17.83
C GLU A 637 30.68 35.94 -16.68
N ILE A 638 31.11 35.67 -15.45
CA ILE A 638 30.37 36.00 -14.22
C ILE A 638 30.94 37.31 -13.69
N ARG A 639 30.09 38.34 -13.56
CA ARG A 639 30.49 39.67 -13.12
C ARG A 639 30.49 39.75 -11.61
N LEU A 640 31.59 40.28 -11.06
CA LEU A 640 31.80 40.42 -9.63
C LEU A 640 31.87 41.89 -9.22
N ASP A 641 31.48 42.20 -7.99
CA ASP A 641 31.77 43.47 -7.34
C ASP A 641 33.20 43.50 -6.76
N ASP A 642 33.59 44.65 -6.18
CA ASP A 642 34.91 44.82 -5.57
C ASP A 642 35.17 43.89 -4.36
N ALA A 643 34.12 43.35 -3.75
CA ALA A 643 34.20 42.39 -2.65
C ALA A 643 34.22 40.92 -3.14
N GLY A 644 34.14 40.69 -4.45
CA GLY A 644 34.13 39.37 -5.07
C GLY A 644 32.77 38.69 -5.10
N ASN A 645 31.66 39.41 -4.85
CA ASN A 645 30.31 38.87 -4.93
C ASN A 645 29.74 38.98 -6.34
N ILE A 646 28.92 38.00 -6.74
CA ILE A 646 28.25 38.01 -8.03
C ILE A 646 27.24 39.17 -8.12
N THR A 647 27.32 39.93 -9.21
CA THR A 647 26.35 40.99 -9.56
C THR A 647 25.54 40.66 -10.83
N GLY A 648 26.03 39.71 -11.63
CA GLY A 648 25.36 39.27 -12.83
C GLY A 648 26.20 38.30 -13.67
N MET A 649 25.64 37.89 -14.80
CA MET A 649 26.28 37.01 -15.77
C MET A 649 26.17 37.63 -17.16
N LYS A 650 27.30 37.75 -17.85
CA LYS A 650 27.35 38.07 -19.27
C LYS A 650 27.14 36.79 -20.06
N THR A 651 26.19 36.83 -20.98
CA THR A 651 25.85 35.74 -21.89
C THR A 651 26.01 36.17 -23.34
N GLU A 652 26.26 35.20 -24.22
CA GLU A 652 26.22 35.37 -25.67
C GLU A 652 24.93 34.73 -26.22
N VAL A 653 24.24 35.45 -27.08
CA VAL A 653 23.08 34.94 -27.82
C VAL A 653 23.57 33.95 -28.87
N MET A 654 22.94 32.80 -28.91
CA MET A 654 23.28 31.68 -29.77
C MET A 654 22.29 31.54 -30.93
N GLU A 655 22.74 30.94 -32.02
CA GLU A 655 21.88 30.38 -33.06
C GLU A 655 22.14 28.88 -33.22
N LEU A 656 21.16 28.16 -33.77
CA LEU A 656 21.30 26.74 -34.03
C LEU A 656 21.96 26.51 -35.40
N GLY A 657 23.15 25.94 -35.41
CA GLY A 657 23.80 25.42 -36.61
C GLY A 657 23.31 24.03 -37.01
N GLU A 658 24.18 23.29 -37.69
CA GLU A 658 23.90 21.92 -38.14
C GLU A 658 23.78 20.92 -36.98
N PRO A 659 23.00 19.83 -37.14
CA PRO A 659 22.93 18.73 -36.19
C PRO A 659 24.30 18.11 -35.88
N ASP A 660 24.54 17.77 -34.60
CA ASP A 660 25.66 16.93 -34.17
C ASP A 660 25.39 15.45 -34.50
N GLU A 661 26.37 14.57 -34.22
CA GLU A 661 26.25 13.11 -34.44
C GLU A 661 25.08 12.46 -33.69
N ARG A 662 24.54 13.14 -32.67
CA ARG A 662 23.37 12.71 -31.89
C ARG A 662 22.08 13.40 -32.37
N GLY A 663 22.12 14.06 -33.53
CA GLY A 663 20.98 14.75 -34.14
C GLY A 663 20.64 16.10 -33.51
N ARG A 664 21.40 16.59 -32.51
CA ARG A 664 21.09 17.86 -31.82
C ARG A 664 21.85 19.00 -32.47
N ARG A 665 21.16 20.09 -32.80
CA ARG A 665 21.79 21.24 -33.47
C ARG A 665 22.87 21.87 -32.59
N ARG A 666 24.02 22.14 -33.20
CA ARG A 666 25.17 22.77 -32.52
C ARG A 666 24.86 24.24 -32.27
N PRO A 667 25.09 24.76 -31.05
CA PRO A 667 24.94 26.18 -30.79
C PRO A 667 26.15 26.94 -31.35
N VAL A 668 25.90 28.02 -32.09
CA VAL A 668 26.91 28.91 -32.69
C VAL A 668 26.71 30.31 -32.12
N GLY A 669 27.77 30.96 -31.67
CA GLY A 669 27.72 32.31 -31.11
C GLY A 669 27.41 33.35 -32.18
N THR A 670 26.50 34.27 -31.89
CA THR A 670 26.11 35.35 -32.81
C THR A 670 26.97 36.60 -32.66
N GLY A 671 27.82 36.67 -31.63
CA GLY A 671 28.55 37.88 -31.24
C GLY A 671 27.71 38.94 -30.52
N VAL A 672 26.40 38.70 -30.31
CA VAL A 672 25.53 39.56 -29.51
C VAL A 672 25.60 39.12 -28.06
N PHE A 673 25.85 40.08 -27.14
CA PHE A 673 25.98 39.80 -25.71
C PHE A 673 24.88 40.46 -24.91
N GLU A 674 24.38 39.76 -23.89
CA GLU A 674 23.36 40.23 -22.95
C GLU A 674 23.81 39.99 -21.50
N ASP A 675 23.46 40.92 -20.62
CA ASP A 675 23.74 40.82 -19.20
C ASP A 675 22.47 40.43 -18.42
N ILE A 676 22.59 39.43 -17.56
CA ILE A 676 21.52 38.94 -16.69
C ILE A 676 21.95 39.17 -15.24
N ALA A 677 21.21 39.99 -14.49
CA ALA A 677 21.47 40.20 -13.07
C ALA A 677 21.21 38.91 -12.28
N CYS A 678 22.12 38.56 -11.38
CA CYS A 678 22.01 37.43 -10.45
C CYS A 678 22.98 37.60 -9.29
N ASP A 679 22.75 36.87 -8.21
CA ASP A 679 23.66 36.81 -7.05
C ASP A 679 24.19 35.39 -6.78
N THR A 680 23.69 34.37 -7.47
CA THR A 680 24.13 32.98 -7.34
C THR A 680 24.05 32.26 -8.67
N VAL A 681 25.06 31.44 -8.96
CA VAL A 681 25.16 30.67 -10.21
C VAL A 681 25.35 29.20 -9.90
N ILE A 682 24.52 28.34 -10.50
CA ILE A 682 24.57 26.89 -10.32
C ILE A 682 24.92 26.21 -11.63
N TYR A 683 25.98 25.40 -11.64
CA TYR A 683 26.44 24.65 -12.80
C TYR A 683 25.77 23.28 -12.88
N ALA A 684 24.93 23.06 -13.91
CA ALA A 684 24.22 21.80 -14.17
C ALA A 684 24.57 21.24 -15.57
N LEU A 685 25.87 21.11 -15.86
CA LEU A 685 26.41 20.75 -17.18
C LEU A 685 26.60 19.24 -17.40
N GLY A 686 26.26 18.42 -16.40
CA GLY A 686 26.56 17.00 -16.36
C GLY A 686 27.79 16.68 -15.49
N THR A 687 28.09 15.40 -15.38
CA THR A 687 29.12 14.87 -14.48
C THR A 687 30.11 13.96 -15.20
N ASN A 688 31.31 13.86 -14.64
CA ASN A 688 32.42 13.03 -15.10
C ASN A 688 32.70 11.89 -14.11
N ALA A 689 33.48 10.90 -14.56
CA ALA A 689 33.98 9.83 -13.71
C ALA A 689 34.86 10.38 -12.57
N ASN A 690 34.69 9.85 -11.37
CA ASN A 690 35.54 10.19 -10.22
C ASN A 690 36.85 9.36 -10.28
N PRO A 691 38.03 9.98 -10.17
CA PRO A 691 39.31 9.28 -10.33
C PRO A 691 39.71 8.38 -9.16
N ILE A 692 38.99 8.37 -8.02
CA ILE A 692 39.41 7.62 -6.81
C ILE A 692 39.69 6.13 -7.10
N ILE A 693 38.76 5.45 -7.78
CA ILE A 693 38.93 4.02 -8.11
C ILE A 693 40.10 3.82 -9.06
N ALA A 694 40.15 4.60 -10.16
CA ALA A 694 41.22 4.56 -11.14
C ALA A 694 42.62 4.81 -10.53
N GLN A 695 42.74 5.76 -9.60
CA GLN A 695 44.00 6.05 -8.90
C GLN A 695 44.43 4.91 -7.98
N SER A 696 43.46 4.23 -7.35
CA SER A 696 43.72 3.11 -6.45
C SER A 696 43.94 1.77 -7.17
N GLN A 697 43.58 1.70 -8.45
CA GLN A 697 43.72 0.52 -9.30
C GLN A 697 44.24 0.91 -10.70
N PRO A 698 45.55 1.16 -10.83
CA PRO A 698 46.14 1.67 -12.08
C PRO A 698 45.99 0.72 -13.28
N ASP A 699 45.88 -0.58 -13.04
CA ASP A 699 45.74 -1.60 -14.08
C ASP A 699 44.32 -1.69 -14.64
N LEU A 700 43.34 -0.97 -14.08
CA LEU A 700 41.98 -0.93 -14.58
C LEU A 700 41.90 -0.07 -15.85
N GLN A 701 41.44 -0.65 -16.95
CA GLN A 701 41.39 0.03 -18.24
C GLN A 701 40.31 1.12 -18.25
N LEU A 702 40.70 2.31 -18.69
CA LEU A 702 39.81 3.47 -18.86
C LEU A 702 39.74 3.90 -20.31
N ASN A 703 38.61 4.52 -20.69
CA ASN A 703 38.51 5.20 -21.98
C ASN A 703 39.16 6.59 -21.92
N LYS A 704 39.22 7.30 -23.06
CA LYS A 704 39.82 8.64 -23.17
C LYS A 704 39.17 9.72 -22.28
N TRP A 705 38.00 9.44 -21.71
CA TRP A 705 37.24 10.35 -20.85
C TRP A 705 37.29 9.94 -19.36
N GLY A 706 38.06 8.91 -19.01
CA GLY A 706 38.23 8.45 -17.63
C GLY A 706 37.15 7.49 -17.10
N TYR A 707 36.22 7.03 -17.96
CA TYR A 707 35.25 6.00 -17.58
C TYR A 707 35.86 4.59 -17.67
N ILE A 708 35.37 3.67 -16.85
CA ILE A 708 35.83 2.27 -16.84
C ILE A 708 35.41 1.59 -18.15
N VAL A 709 36.36 0.90 -18.79
CA VAL A 709 36.04 0.05 -19.94
C VAL A 709 35.50 -1.28 -19.43
N ALA A 710 34.26 -1.57 -19.77
CA ALA A 710 33.59 -2.83 -19.48
C ALA A 710 32.87 -3.33 -20.74
N ASP A 711 32.77 -4.64 -20.87
CA ASP A 711 32.04 -5.29 -21.96
C ASP A 711 30.53 -4.95 -21.89
N PRO A 712 29.88 -4.52 -22.98
CA PRO A 712 28.50 -4.04 -22.94
C PRO A 712 27.47 -5.12 -22.59
N ASP A 713 27.77 -6.39 -22.89
CA ASP A 713 26.83 -7.51 -22.72
C ASP A 713 27.00 -8.17 -21.35
N THR A 714 28.24 -8.25 -20.85
CA THR A 714 28.58 -8.96 -19.60
C THR A 714 28.99 -8.05 -18.46
N GLN A 715 29.33 -6.78 -18.73
CA GLN A 715 29.86 -5.82 -17.77
C GLN A 715 31.23 -6.20 -17.18
N ALA A 716 31.92 -7.18 -17.77
CA ALA A 716 33.25 -7.60 -17.34
C ALA A 716 34.31 -6.54 -17.69
N THR A 717 35.25 -6.30 -16.79
CA THR A 717 36.41 -5.42 -17.04
C THR A 717 37.62 -6.23 -17.50
N ASN A 718 38.75 -5.56 -17.74
CA ASN A 718 40.02 -6.23 -18.02
C ASN A 718 40.60 -6.99 -16.80
N LEU A 719 40.08 -6.75 -15.58
CA LEU A 719 40.56 -7.40 -14.35
C LEU A 719 39.66 -8.59 -13.98
N LYS A 720 40.27 -9.76 -13.78
CA LYS A 720 39.56 -11.02 -13.45
C LYS A 720 38.71 -10.87 -12.18
N GLY A 721 37.43 -11.24 -12.28
CA GLY A 721 36.47 -11.15 -11.19
C GLY A 721 35.98 -9.73 -10.87
N VAL A 722 36.37 -8.73 -11.67
CA VAL A 722 35.92 -7.34 -11.52
C VAL A 722 35.01 -6.95 -12.67
N PHE A 723 33.83 -6.48 -12.32
CA PHE A 723 32.77 -6.02 -13.22
C PHE A 723 32.50 -4.53 -12.95
N ALA A 724 31.99 -3.81 -13.94
CA ALA A 724 31.61 -2.40 -13.76
C ALA A 724 30.40 -2.06 -14.63
N GLY A 725 29.51 -1.20 -14.12
CA GLY A 725 28.31 -0.83 -14.86
C GLY A 725 27.58 0.39 -14.31
N GLY A 726 26.59 0.85 -15.07
CA GLY A 726 25.93 2.12 -14.85
C GLY A 726 26.79 3.32 -15.30
N ASP A 727 26.55 4.48 -14.69
CA ASP A 727 27.11 5.75 -15.16
C ASP A 727 28.65 5.83 -15.12
N ILE A 728 29.33 4.96 -14.34
CA ILE A 728 30.80 4.88 -14.33
C ILE A 728 31.38 4.27 -15.63
N VAL A 729 30.54 3.59 -16.43
CA VAL A 729 30.90 3.02 -17.73
C VAL A 729 30.35 3.89 -18.87
N THR A 730 29.07 4.25 -18.82
CA THR A 730 28.38 4.93 -19.93
C THR A 730 28.51 6.46 -19.89
N GLY A 731 28.92 7.03 -18.76
CA GLY A 731 28.66 8.42 -18.42
C GLY A 731 27.21 8.64 -17.99
N GLY A 732 26.92 9.86 -17.52
CA GLY A 732 25.58 10.23 -17.00
C GLY A 732 24.46 9.85 -17.96
N ALA A 733 23.57 8.96 -17.49
CA ALA A 733 22.52 8.36 -18.31
C ALA A 733 21.14 8.46 -17.60
N THR A 734 20.43 7.34 -17.44
CA THR A 734 19.12 7.29 -16.74
C THR A 734 19.14 6.17 -15.70
N VAL A 735 18.34 6.33 -14.64
CA VAL A 735 18.23 5.36 -13.53
C VAL A 735 18.02 3.93 -14.06
N ILE A 736 17.11 3.74 -15.01
CA ILE A 736 16.76 2.42 -15.54
C ILE A 736 17.86 1.82 -16.43
N LEU A 737 18.66 2.63 -17.13
CA LEU A 737 19.83 2.13 -17.87
C LEU A 737 20.90 1.63 -16.90
N ALA A 738 21.11 2.36 -15.80
CA ALA A 738 22.01 1.95 -14.73
C ALA A 738 21.55 0.64 -14.07
N MET A 739 20.25 0.49 -13.81
CA MET A 739 19.68 -0.76 -13.32
C MET A 739 19.86 -1.91 -14.32
N GLY A 740 19.61 -1.69 -15.61
CA GLY A 740 19.82 -2.68 -16.66
C GLY A 740 21.27 -3.17 -16.72
N ALA A 741 22.25 -2.27 -16.56
CA ALA A 741 23.65 -2.65 -16.43
C ALA A 741 23.91 -3.53 -15.19
N GLY A 742 23.32 -3.17 -14.04
CA GLY A 742 23.42 -3.97 -12.81
C GLY A 742 22.88 -5.38 -12.96
N ARG A 743 21.74 -5.55 -13.64
CA ARG A 743 21.15 -6.88 -13.91
C ARG A 743 22.01 -7.73 -14.86
N ARG A 744 22.56 -7.13 -15.92
CA ARG A 744 23.52 -7.81 -16.81
C ARG A 744 24.77 -8.25 -16.03
N ALA A 745 25.31 -7.37 -15.20
CA ALA A 745 26.44 -7.70 -14.33
C ALA A 745 26.10 -8.84 -13.36
N ALA A 746 24.93 -8.83 -12.71
CA ALA A 746 24.50 -9.89 -11.80
C ALA A 746 24.44 -11.26 -12.48
N ARG A 747 23.92 -11.35 -13.71
CA ARG A 747 23.90 -12.60 -14.50
C ARG A 747 25.32 -13.05 -14.83
N ALA A 748 26.18 -12.15 -15.29
CA ALA A 748 27.57 -12.49 -15.63
C ALA A 748 28.39 -12.91 -14.41
N ILE A 749 28.20 -12.26 -13.26
CA ILE A 749 28.81 -12.63 -11.98
C ILE A 749 28.29 -14.00 -11.53
N GLY A 750 26.97 -14.24 -11.63
CA GLY A 750 26.38 -15.54 -11.33
C GLY A 750 26.99 -16.67 -12.17
N ALA A 751 27.11 -16.46 -13.49
CA ALA A 751 27.77 -17.40 -14.41
C ALA A 751 29.23 -17.65 -14.04
N TYR A 752 29.98 -16.57 -13.73
CA TYR A 752 31.38 -16.64 -13.30
C TYR A 752 31.55 -17.50 -12.04
N LEU A 753 30.72 -17.27 -11.01
CA LEU A 753 30.77 -18.02 -9.76
C LEU A 753 30.33 -19.48 -9.94
N ALA A 754 29.27 -19.72 -10.71
CA ALA A 754 28.77 -21.06 -11.01
C ALA A 754 29.79 -21.94 -11.76
N SER A 755 30.65 -21.34 -12.57
CA SER A 755 31.77 -22.03 -13.22
C SER A 755 32.91 -22.43 -12.26
N GLY A 756 32.75 -22.22 -10.95
CA GLY A 756 33.77 -22.49 -9.93
C GLY A 756 34.92 -21.49 -9.96
N ARG A 757 34.73 -20.32 -10.61
CA ARG A 757 35.82 -19.40 -11.02
C ARG A 757 36.85 -20.08 -11.93
N ALA A 758 36.55 -21.31 -12.39
CA ALA A 758 37.42 -22.19 -13.15
C ALA A 758 37.19 -21.96 -14.63
N THR A 759 37.78 -20.87 -15.09
CA THR A 759 38.09 -20.67 -16.48
C THR A 759 39.59 -20.35 -16.45
N ASP A 760 40.40 -21.15 -17.14
CA ASP A 760 41.85 -20.94 -17.28
C ASP A 760 42.16 -19.48 -17.68
N ASP A 761 43.41 -18.99 -17.56
CA ASP A 761 43.74 -17.59 -17.95
C ASP A 761 43.40 -17.24 -19.43
N ARG A 762 42.95 -18.23 -20.22
CA ARG A 762 42.44 -18.10 -21.59
C ARG A 762 40.94 -17.85 -21.71
N SER A 763 40.18 -17.92 -20.61
CA SER A 763 38.71 -17.90 -20.60
C SER A 763 38.11 -16.85 -19.65
N TRP A 764 38.88 -15.80 -19.37
CA TRP A 764 38.38 -14.48 -18.95
C TRP A 764 38.47 -13.52 -20.15
N PRO A 765 37.44 -12.69 -20.44
CA PRO A 765 36.20 -12.47 -19.69
C PRO A 765 35.12 -13.54 -19.91
N VAL A 766 34.10 -13.55 -19.03
CA VAL A 766 32.85 -14.33 -19.22
C VAL A 766 32.22 -13.95 -20.56
N THR A 767 31.69 -14.91 -21.33
CA THR A 767 31.01 -14.60 -22.60
C THR A 767 29.53 -14.28 -22.40
N ALA A 768 28.93 -13.58 -23.36
CA ALA A 768 27.49 -13.32 -23.36
C ALA A 768 26.67 -14.61 -23.33
N GLU A 769 27.09 -15.66 -24.05
CA GLU A 769 26.36 -16.94 -24.03
C GLU A 769 26.40 -17.60 -22.65
N MET A 770 27.52 -17.50 -21.93
CA MET A 770 27.61 -18.01 -20.55
C MET A 770 26.69 -17.23 -19.61
N ALA A 771 26.62 -15.91 -19.75
CA ALA A 771 25.75 -15.07 -18.93
C ALA A 771 24.26 -15.30 -19.22
N GLU A 772 23.89 -15.53 -20.49
CA GLU A 772 22.52 -15.86 -20.90
C GLU A 772 22.10 -17.28 -20.49
N ALA A 773 23.03 -18.24 -20.52
CA ALA A 773 22.79 -19.61 -20.10
C ALA A 773 22.70 -19.77 -18.58
N PHE A 774 23.11 -18.76 -17.79
CA PHE A 774 23.04 -18.81 -16.34
C PHE A 774 21.59 -18.74 -15.86
N ILE A 775 21.14 -19.83 -15.26
CA ILE A 775 19.85 -19.92 -14.57
C ILE A 775 20.16 -19.81 -13.07
N PRO A 776 19.67 -18.76 -12.37
CA PRO A 776 19.82 -18.67 -10.93
C PRO A 776 19.23 -19.91 -10.26
N PRO A 777 19.88 -20.47 -9.22
CA PRO A 777 19.29 -21.57 -8.47
C PRO A 777 17.94 -21.12 -7.92
N THR A 778 16.86 -21.81 -8.30
CA THR A 778 15.54 -21.57 -7.75
C THR A 778 15.59 -21.87 -6.26
N ALA A 779 15.32 -20.87 -5.42
CA ALA A 779 15.02 -21.11 -4.02
C ALA A 779 13.92 -22.17 -3.98
N ALA A 780 14.13 -23.25 -3.22
CA ALA A 780 13.05 -24.19 -2.96
C ALA A 780 11.86 -23.37 -2.45
N PRO A 781 10.67 -23.49 -3.05
CA PRO A 781 9.52 -22.80 -2.50
C PRO A 781 9.42 -23.18 -1.02
N LYS A 782 9.31 -22.18 -0.13
CA LYS A 782 8.72 -22.45 1.19
C LYS A 782 7.42 -23.18 0.88
N GLU A 783 7.21 -24.34 1.49
CA GLU A 783 5.90 -25.00 1.41
C GLU A 783 4.84 -23.91 1.63
N PRO A 784 3.93 -23.69 0.68
CA PRO A 784 2.80 -22.82 0.96
C PRO A 784 2.10 -23.42 2.19
N LEU A 785 1.64 -22.55 3.10
CA LEU A 785 0.50 -22.93 3.93
C LEU A 785 -0.55 -23.45 2.95
N MET A 786 -0.81 -24.75 3.01
CA MET A 786 -1.43 -25.58 1.96
C MET A 786 -2.47 -24.85 1.10
N ASP A 787 -2.10 -24.53 -0.13
CA ASP A 787 -3.04 -24.51 -1.26
C ASP A 787 -3.13 -25.94 -1.79
N VAL A 788 -4.35 -26.48 -1.80
CA VAL A 788 -4.66 -27.83 -2.26
C VAL A 788 -4.56 -27.88 -3.79
N PRO A 789 -3.73 -28.74 -4.40
CA PRO A 789 -3.68 -28.87 -5.85
C PRO A 789 -4.93 -29.57 -6.38
N THR A 790 -5.68 -28.87 -7.23
CA THR A 790 -6.67 -29.48 -8.11
C THR A 790 -5.94 -30.33 -9.17
N GLN A 791 -6.04 -31.66 -9.08
CA GLN A 791 -5.70 -32.55 -10.19
C GLN A 791 -6.96 -33.09 -10.88
N PRO A 792 -6.90 -33.37 -12.20
CA PRO A 792 -8.05 -33.77 -12.99
C PRO A 792 -8.42 -35.23 -12.70
N SER A 793 -9.71 -35.48 -12.50
CA SER A 793 -10.31 -36.78 -12.23
C SER A 793 -10.16 -37.80 -13.37
N GLY A 794 -9.73 -39.02 -13.06
CA GLY A 794 -9.76 -40.17 -13.98
C GLY A 794 -9.54 -41.55 -13.32
N LEU A 795 -10.65 -42.17 -12.88
CA LEU A 795 -10.98 -43.62 -12.85
C LEU A 795 -10.08 -44.68 -12.13
N LEU A 796 -10.59 -45.10 -10.95
CA LEU A 796 -10.85 -46.47 -10.41
C LEU A 796 -9.85 -47.65 -10.49
N GLY A 797 -9.64 -48.27 -9.31
CA GLY A 797 -9.34 -49.70 -9.03
C GLY A 797 -8.09 -49.89 -8.15
N GLU A 798 -7.96 -50.71 -7.10
CA GLU A 798 -8.78 -51.67 -6.33
C GLU A 798 -7.92 -52.19 -5.13
N GLN A 799 -8.51 -52.39 -3.93
CA GLN A 799 -8.22 -53.44 -2.89
C GLN A 799 -6.87 -53.56 -2.07
N ALA A 800 -6.98 -53.27 -0.75
CA ALA A 800 -6.48 -53.87 0.54
C ALA A 800 -5.50 -55.10 0.63
N PRO A 801 -4.97 -55.53 1.84
CA PRO A 801 -4.52 -54.83 3.08
C PRO A 801 -3.25 -55.43 3.83
N ALA A 802 -2.86 -54.77 4.94
CA ALA A 802 -2.35 -55.26 6.26
C ALA A 802 -0.88 -55.70 6.52
N GLY A 803 -0.37 -55.31 7.72
CA GLY A 803 0.80 -55.88 8.44
C GLY A 803 1.57 -54.83 9.28
N GLU A 804 1.22 -54.60 10.56
CA GLU A 804 1.87 -55.13 11.80
C GLU A 804 2.98 -54.24 12.43
N GLN A 805 2.75 -53.89 13.71
CA GLN A 805 3.64 -53.29 14.73
C GLN A 805 4.80 -54.26 15.15
N PRO A 806 5.76 -53.99 16.08
CA PRO A 806 5.75 -53.03 17.20
C PRO A 806 7.08 -52.37 17.66
N ALA A 807 6.94 -51.53 18.68
CA ALA A 807 7.92 -50.78 19.48
C ALA A 807 8.92 -51.61 20.30
N ARG A 808 10.00 -50.96 20.82
CA ARG A 808 10.58 -51.15 22.19
C ARG A 808 11.74 -50.20 22.56
N ASN A 809 11.57 -49.56 23.73
CA ASN A 809 12.48 -49.37 24.90
C ASN A 809 13.75 -48.48 24.92
N ALA A 810 13.66 -47.40 25.72
CA ALA A 810 14.36 -47.09 27.00
C ALA A 810 15.92 -46.95 27.14
N THR A 811 16.37 -45.69 27.31
CA THR A 811 17.20 -45.02 28.39
C THR A 811 18.29 -45.76 29.22
N PRO A 812 19.15 -45.08 30.05
CA PRO A 812 20.05 -43.91 29.86
C PRO A 812 21.43 -44.04 30.62
N ALA A 813 22.31 -43.01 30.58
CA ALA A 813 23.41 -42.60 31.52
C ALA A 813 24.63 -42.09 30.72
N GLY A 814 25.45 -41.08 31.06
CA GLY A 814 25.68 -40.23 32.25
C GLY A 814 27.20 -39.90 32.29
N GLY A 815 27.60 -38.65 32.62
CA GLY A 815 28.97 -38.33 33.09
C GLY A 815 29.70 -37.14 32.44
N ALA A 816 29.95 -36.09 33.23
CA ALA A 816 31.01 -35.07 33.05
C ALA A 816 32.26 -35.49 33.89
N PRO A 817 33.49 -34.93 33.71
CA PRO A 817 33.85 -33.61 34.28
C PRO A 817 35.02 -32.79 33.64
N ALA A 818 35.02 -31.48 33.95
CA ALA A 818 36.10 -30.52 34.37
C ALA A 818 37.49 -30.35 33.68
N ALA A 819 37.96 -29.08 33.72
CA ALA A 819 39.12 -28.42 33.09
C ALA A 819 40.44 -28.35 33.92
N PRO A 820 41.52 -27.72 33.40
CA PRO A 820 42.34 -26.74 34.16
C PRO A 820 42.80 -25.50 33.32
N ALA A 821 42.73 -24.23 33.80
CA ALA A 821 43.73 -23.36 34.53
C ALA A 821 45.04 -23.02 33.74
N SER A 822 45.68 -21.83 33.68
CA SER A 822 45.54 -20.45 34.22
C SER A 822 46.66 -19.47 33.71
N ALA A 823 46.31 -18.23 33.26
CA ALA A 823 46.90 -16.85 33.45
C ALA A 823 48.42 -16.48 33.19
N PRO A 824 48.91 -15.19 33.22
CA PRO A 824 48.26 -13.83 33.29
C PRO A 824 48.96 -12.60 32.54
N VAL A 825 48.35 -11.38 32.70
CA VAL A 825 48.84 -9.94 32.61
C VAL A 825 49.24 -9.32 31.24
N VAL A 826 48.96 -8.06 30.83
CA VAL A 826 48.58 -6.75 31.45
C VAL A 826 47.75 -5.94 30.41
N ALA A 827 46.68 -5.24 30.82
CA ALA A 827 45.93 -4.30 29.97
C ALA A 827 46.08 -2.84 30.47
N ALA A 828 46.39 -1.93 29.55
CA ALA A 828 46.21 -0.49 29.70
C ALA A 828 45.21 -0.02 28.62
N ALA A 829 44.29 0.84 29.02
CA ALA A 829 43.01 1.13 28.36
C ALA A 829 43.13 1.77 26.95
N PRO A 830 42.22 1.43 26.01
CA PRO A 830 41.89 2.26 24.88
C PRO A 830 40.63 3.12 25.14
N VAL A 831 40.68 4.31 24.56
CA VAL A 831 39.64 5.33 24.48
C VAL A 831 38.40 4.76 23.77
N GLU A 832 37.21 4.99 24.34
CA GLU A 832 35.92 4.48 23.89
C GLU A 832 35.52 5.05 22.53
N GLU A 833 35.34 4.18 21.55
CA GLU A 833 34.49 4.40 20.39
C GLU A 833 33.04 4.17 20.83
N ASP A 834 32.18 5.16 20.59
CA ASP A 834 30.74 5.14 20.85
C ASP A 834 30.08 3.97 20.11
N ARG A 835 29.91 2.85 20.83
CA ARG A 835 29.10 1.72 20.43
C ARG A 835 27.69 2.03 20.93
N GLY A 836 26.84 2.54 20.05
CA GLY A 836 25.42 2.70 20.36
C GLY A 836 24.89 1.47 21.08
N LEU A 837 24.35 1.68 22.28
CA LEU A 837 23.86 0.62 23.14
C LEU A 837 22.72 -0.11 22.42
N ILE A 838 22.71 -1.43 22.45
CA ILE A 838 21.58 -2.21 21.91
C ILE A 838 20.62 -2.48 23.06
N CYS A 839 19.33 -2.22 22.85
CA CYS A 839 18.30 -2.53 23.84
C CYS A 839 18.34 -4.03 24.17
N PRO A 840 18.55 -4.42 25.44
CA PRO A 840 18.67 -5.82 25.84
C PRO A 840 17.36 -6.60 25.70
N ARG A 841 16.24 -5.92 25.43
CA ARG A 841 14.91 -6.53 25.31
C ARG A 841 14.53 -6.84 23.86
N CYS A 842 14.58 -5.84 22.98
CA CYS A 842 14.16 -5.97 21.58
C CYS A 842 15.32 -6.01 20.58
N HIS A 843 16.54 -5.82 21.07
CA HIS A 843 17.77 -5.76 20.28
C HIS A 843 17.79 -4.66 19.20
N GLN A 844 16.94 -3.63 19.33
CA GLN A 844 17.01 -2.41 18.52
C GLN A 844 18.06 -1.45 19.09
N PRO A 845 18.69 -0.59 18.26
CA PRO A 845 19.63 0.43 18.73
C PRO A 845 18.96 1.42 19.70
N ILE A 846 19.67 1.79 20.76
CA ILE A 846 19.35 2.91 21.66
C ILE A 846 20.15 4.12 21.17
N GLU A 847 19.51 5.27 21.07
CA GLU A 847 20.15 6.51 20.63
C GLU A 847 20.85 7.18 21.82
N GLY A 848 22.18 7.33 21.76
CA GLY A 848 22.98 8.12 22.70
C GLY A 848 23.01 7.65 24.16
N ASP A 849 23.14 8.61 25.08
CA ASP A 849 23.16 8.45 26.55
C ASP A 849 21.75 8.60 27.19
N GLU A 850 20.67 8.54 26.39
CA GLU A 850 19.31 8.75 26.88
C GLU A 850 18.80 7.58 27.75
N SER A 851 17.95 7.89 28.72
CA SER A 851 17.22 6.87 29.49
C SER A 851 16.20 6.19 28.57
N TYR A 852 16.28 4.85 28.40
CA TYR A 852 15.42 4.11 27.46
C TYR A 852 14.45 3.17 28.18
N ILE A 853 13.22 3.10 27.67
CA ILE A 853 12.20 2.13 28.09
C ILE A 853 11.70 1.41 26.86
N CYS A 854 11.91 0.10 26.80
CA CYS A 854 11.53 -0.69 25.63
C CYS A 854 10.12 -1.29 25.79
N CYS A 855 9.19 -0.82 24.95
CA CYS A 855 7.83 -1.37 24.85
C CYS A 855 7.70 -2.51 23.82
N ALA A 856 8.71 -2.69 22.95
CA ALA A 856 8.69 -3.70 21.90
C ALA A 856 8.42 -5.11 22.47
N GLY A 857 7.47 -5.80 21.85
CA GLY A 857 7.06 -7.17 22.19
C GLY A 857 6.05 -7.29 23.35
N GLN A 858 5.60 -6.17 23.94
CA GLN A 858 4.53 -6.19 24.93
C GLN A 858 3.15 -6.14 24.24
N SER A 859 2.37 -7.21 24.35
CA SER A 859 0.94 -7.18 23.99
C SER A 859 0.16 -6.53 25.14
N LEU A 860 -0.04 -5.21 25.06
CA LEU A 860 -0.86 -4.47 26.01
C LEU A 860 -2.33 -4.69 25.66
N ARG A 861 -3.11 -5.25 26.59
CA ARG A 861 -4.56 -5.40 26.46
C ARG A 861 -5.28 -4.43 27.38
N TRP A 862 -6.33 -3.80 26.88
CA TRP A 862 -7.09 -2.78 27.57
C TRP A 862 -8.55 -3.16 27.59
N LYS A 863 -9.13 -3.24 28.77
CA LYS A 863 -10.55 -3.55 28.97
C LYS A 863 -11.31 -2.29 29.28
N CYS A 864 -12.40 -2.04 28.56
CA CYS A 864 -13.33 -0.98 28.91
C CYS A 864 -14.06 -1.32 30.21
N THR A 865 -13.99 -0.40 31.18
CA THR A 865 -14.74 -0.49 32.44
C THR A 865 -16.25 -0.41 32.25
N SER A 866 -16.73 0.22 31.17
CA SER A 866 -18.17 0.34 30.89
C SER A 866 -18.72 -0.81 30.05
N CYS A 867 -18.14 -1.10 28.89
CA CYS A 867 -18.68 -2.14 27.98
C CYS A 867 -17.89 -3.46 27.99
N GLY A 868 -16.81 -3.56 28.77
CA GLY A 868 -16.02 -4.79 28.88
C GLY A 868 -15.19 -5.16 27.65
N LYS A 869 -15.28 -4.41 26.54
CA LYS A 869 -14.51 -4.67 25.32
C LYS A 869 -13.01 -4.59 25.59
N VAL A 870 -12.27 -5.54 25.05
CA VAL A 870 -10.81 -5.60 25.14
C VAL A 870 -10.21 -5.12 23.82
N SER A 871 -9.22 -4.23 23.88
CA SER A 871 -8.43 -3.76 22.74
C SER A 871 -6.94 -4.04 22.97
N GLU A 872 -6.20 -4.35 21.91
CA GLU A 872 -4.76 -4.64 21.97
C GLU A 872 -3.93 -3.47 21.41
N GLY A 873 -2.74 -3.22 21.96
CA GLY A 873 -1.83 -2.13 21.56
C GLY A 873 -1.88 -0.92 22.50
N PHE A 874 -1.29 0.22 22.10
CA PHE A 874 -1.55 1.49 22.78
C PHE A 874 -2.98 1.93 22.47
N ALA A 875 -3.78 2.24 23.51
CA ALA A 875 -5.22 2.32 23.38
C ALA A 875 -5.68 3.55 22.57
N PHE A 876 -6.92 3.50 22.09
CA PHE A 876 -7.57 4.57 21.34
C PHE A 876 -7.52 5.92 22.10
N PRO A 877 -7.56 7.06 21.39
CA PRO A 877 -7.23 8.37 21.95
C PRO A 877 -7.90 8.63 23.32
N TYR A 878 -7.10 9.08 24.30
CA TYR A 878 -7.51 9.47 25.66
C TYR A 878 -7.97 8.33 26.58
N GLY A 879 -7.53 7.10 26.34
CA GLY A 879 -7.85 5.95 27.19
C GLY A 879 -9.35 5.65 27.27
N GLN A 880 -10.12 6.00 26.23
CA GLN A 880 -11.56 5.76 26.17
C GLN A 880 -11.90 4.71 25.13
N CYS A 881 -12.91 3.90 25.45
CA CYS A 881 -13.37 2.86 24.56
C CYS A 881 -14.02 3.50 23.33
N PRO A 882 -13.57 3.21 22.09
CA PRO A 882 -14.15 3.80 20.88
C PRO A 882 -15.63 3.44 20.73
N SER A 883 -16.05 2.31 21.30
CA SER A 883 -17.43 1.84 21.17
C SER A 883 -18.42 2.43 22.17
N CYS A 884 -18.00 2.85 23.36
CA CYS A 884 -18.94 3.28 24.41
C CYS A 884 -18.45 4.46 25.24
N GLN A 885 -17.25 4.98 24.93
CA GLN A 885 -16.59 6.08 25.62
C GLN A 885 -16.27 5.81 27.10
N GLY A 886 -16.48 4.58 27.59
CA GLY A 886 -16.07 4.16 28.92
C GLY A 886 -14.55 4.09 29.07
N LYS A 887 -14.05 4.33 30.28
CA LYS A 887 -12.62 4.32 30.59
C LYS A 887 -12.02 2.94 30.28
N LEU A 888 -10.98 2.91 29.46
CA LEU A 888 -10.14 1.74 29.25
C LEU A 888 -9.16 1.64 30.43
N VAL A 889 -9.07 0.45 31.01
CA VAL A 889 -8.08 0.11 32.02
C VAL A 889 -7.31 -1.10 31.53
N ARG A 890 -6.05 -1.24 31.95
CA ARG A 890 -5.25 -2.40 31.60
C ARG A 890 -6.00 -3.68 31.98
N ASP A 891 -6.10 -4.60 31.04
CA ASP A 891 -6.72 -5.90 31.27
C ASP A 891 -5.81 -6.73 32.18
N ALA A 892 -6.24 -6.97 33.42
CA ALA A 892 -5.50 -7.78 34.39
C ALA A 892 -5.28 -9.23 33.89
N GLY A 893 -6.05 -9.70 32.91
CA GLY A 893 -5.87 -10.99 32.24
C GLY A 893 -4.75 -11.04 31.20
N ALA A 894 -4.03 -9.94 30.94
CA ALA A 894 -3.00 -9.80 29.92
C ALA A 894 -1.72 -10.64 30.13
N GLY A 895 -1.59 -11.35 31.25
CA GLY A 895 -0.33 -11.98 31.66
C GLY A 895 0.60 -10.97 32.34
N PRO A 896 1.62 -11.44 33.08
CA PRO A 896 2.55 -10.55 33.76
C PRO A 896 3.36 -9.75 32.75
N VAL A 897 3.36 -8.42 32.90
CA VAL A 897 4.36 -7.54 32.28
C VAL A 897 5.59 -7.63 33.16
N ASP A 898 6.76 -7.82 32.55
CA ASP A 898 8.03 -7.80 33.27
C ASP A 898 8.13 -6.46 34.04
N THR A 899 8.20 -6.54 35.37
CA THR A 899 7.87 -5.47 36.32
C THR A 899 9.00 -4.44 36.48
N SER A 900 9.78 -4.16 35.43
CA SER A 900 10.87 -3.19 35.55
C SER A 900 10.38 -1.75 35.65
N ASP A 901 9.24 -1.35 35.03
CA ASP A 901 8.54 -0.11 35.38
C ASP A 901 7.12 0.02 34.78
N GLU A 902 6.08 -0.35 35.52
CA GLU A 902 4.67 -0.26 35.07
C GLU A 902 4.20 1.20 34.90
N ARG A 903 4.75 2.11 35.70
CA ARG A 903 4.45 3.55 35.62
C ARG A 903 4.98 4.14 34.32
N ALA A 904 6.16 3.70 33.88
CA ALA A 904 6.76 4.17 32.66
C ALA A 904 6.06 3.71 31.40
N MET A 905 5.59 2.47 31.39
CA MET A 905 4.75 1.96 30.31
C MET A 905 3.42 2.74 30.20
N GLU A 906 2.83 3.12 31.32
CA GLU A 906 1.61 3.94 31.36
C GLU A 906 1.88 5.38 30.90
N ALA A 907 3.03 5.94 31.26
CA ALA A 907 3.46 7.27 30.80
C ALA A 907 3.67 7.30 29.28
N ILE A 908 4.37 6.31 28.73
CA ILE A 908 4.59 6.16 27.29
C ILE A 908 3.26 6.02 26.56
N ARG A 909 2.34 5.18 27.04
CA ARG A 909 0.99 5.08 26.46
C ARG A 909 0.30 6.43 26.41
N THR A 910 0.31 7.13 27.54
CA THR A 910 -0.39 8.40 27.68
C THR A 910 0.20 9.46 26.75
N ALA A 911 1.52 9.46 26.56
CA ALA A 911 2.19 10.29 25.56
C ALA A 911 1.66 10.01 24.15
N PHE A 912 1.75 8.76 23.68
CA PHE A 912 1.23 8.37 22.36
C PHE A 912 -0.24 8.73 22.17
N GLU A 913 -1.08 8.60 23.20
CA GLU A 913 -2.51 8.91 23.11
C GLU A 913 -2.84 10.39 22.97
N ILE A 914 -2.06 11.26 23.61
CA ILE A 914 -2.27 12.71 23.56
C ILE A 914 -1.81 13.23 22.20
N GLU A 915 -0.63 12.82 21.73
CA GLU A 915 -0.07 13.19 20.41
C GLU A 915 -0.92 12.67 19.23
N LEU A 916 -1.36 11.40 19.30
CA LEU A 916 -2.33 10.87 18.32
C LEU A 916 -3.65 11.65 18.35
N GLY A 917 -3.97 12.23 19.51
CA GLY A 917 -5.13 13.06 19.74
C GLY A 917 -5.02 14.43 19.08
N GLY A 918 -3.93 15.15 19.32
CA GLY A 918 -3.57 16.42 18.70
C GLY A 918 -3.51 16.27 17.19
N GLY A 919 -2.71 15.32 16.70
CA GLY A 919 -2.62 14.99 15.27
C GLY A 919 -3.97 14.63 14.61
N ALA A 920 -4.85 13.90 15.30
CA ALA A 920 -6.19 13.61 14.78
C ALA A 920 -7.09 14.84 14.73
N TYR A 921 -7.01 15.72 15.73
CA TYR A 921 -7.72 16.99 15.73
C TYR A 921 -7.27 17.88 14.57
N TYR A 922 -5.96 18.10 14.43
CA TYR A 922 -5.39 18.97 13.41
C TYR A 922 -5.72 18.52 12.00
N ARG A 923 -5.58 17.22 11.71
CA ARG A 923 -5.96 16.64 10.41
C ARG A 923 -7.43 16.88 10.08
N LYS A 924 -8.31 16.74 11.08
CA LYS A 924 -9.75 16.95 10.90
C LYS A 924 -10.10 18.43 10.77
N ALA A 925 -9.50 19.29 11.59
CA ALA A 925 -9.64 20.74 11.55
C ALA A 925 -9.15 21.31 10.21
N ALA A 926 -8.05 20.79 9.65
CA ALA A 926 -7.56 21.15 8.33
C ALA A 926 -8.58 20.85 7.21
N THR A 927 -9.33 19.76 7.34
CA THR A 927 -10.37 19.37 6.37
C THR A 927 -11.66 20.19 6.54
N GLU A 928 -11.98 20.58 7.78
CA GLU A 928 -13.22 21.30 8.11
C GLU A 928 -13.08 22.83 8.01
N ALA A 929 -11.86 23.35 8.05
CA ALA A 929 -11.58 24.79 7.94
C ALA A 929 -12.00 25.32 6.57
N ALA A 930 -12.91 26.31 6.57
CA ALA A 930 -13.33 27.00 5.35
C ALA A 930 -12.28 28.00 4.84
N ASP A 931 -11.36 28.44 5.72
CA ASP A 931 -10.26 29.34 5.38
C ASP A 931 -9.03 28.53 4.95
N PRO A 932 -8.50 28.73 3.73
CA PRO A 932 -7.36 27.96 3.22
C PRO A 932 -6.06 28.15 4.01
N VAL A 933 -5.85 29.32 4.63
CA VAL A 933 -4.64 29.60 5.42
C VAL A 933 -4.70 28.82 6.73
N LEU A 934 -5.87 28.76 7.36
CA LEU A 934 -6.06 27.96 8.57
C LEU A 934 -6.06 26.45 8.28
N ALA A 935 -6.57 26.05 7.11
CA ALA A 935 -6.45 24.66 6.65
C ALA A 935 -4.97 24.23 6.52
N ASP A 936 -4.13 25.09 5.92
CA ASP A 936 -2.68 24.85 5.80
C ASP A 936 -1.98 24.82 7.17
N LEU A 937 -2.28 25.79 8.05
CA LEU A 937 -1.77 25.81 9.42
C LEU A 937 -2.05 24.51 10.16
N PHE A 938 -3.31 24.06 10.17
CA PHE A 938 -3.67 22.80 10.82
C PHE A 938 -3.05 21.58 10.14
N SER A 939 -2.82 21.60 8.82
CA SER A 939 -2.08 20.53 8.14
C SER A 939 -0.65 20.44 8.67
N ARG A 940 0.03 21.57 8.85
CA ARG A 940 1.41 21.62 9.38
C ARG A 940 1.48 21.23 10.84
N MET A 941 0.53 21.68 11.67
CA MET A 941 0.42 21.21 13.06
C MET A 941 0.25 19.68 13.11
N SER A 942 -0.57 19.11 12.21
CA SER A 942 -0.71 17.65 12.12
C SER A 942 0.57 16.94 11.69
N GLU A 943 1.45 17.60 10.92
CA GLU A 943 2.74 17.04 10.52
C GLU A 943 3.74 17.07 11.69
N MET A 944 3.77 18.16 12.46
CA MET A 944 4.61 18.30 13.66
C MET A 944 4.34 17.18 14.67
N GLU A 945 3.07 16.91 14.97
CA GLU A 945 2.65 15.80 15.86
C GLU A 945 3.10 14.43 15.33
N ASN A 946 3.13 14.23 14.01
CA ASN A 946 3.62 12.96 13.44
C ASN A 946 5.15 12.84 13.58
N GLU A 947 5.90 13.93 13.40
CA GLU A 947 7.36 13.93 13.61
C GLU A 947 7.72 13.60 15.06
N HIS A 948 6.92 14.08 16.01
CA HIS A 948 7.08 13.75 17.42
C HIS A 948 6.72 12.29 17.74
N LEU A 949 5.60 11.78 17.20
CA LEU A 949 5.24 10.36 17.29
C LEU A 949 6.34 9.42 16.74
N GLU A 950 7.01 9.81 15.66
CA GLU A 950 8.16 9.07 15.13
C GLU A 950 9.35 9.06 16.10
N THR A 951 9.57 10.18 16.79
CA THR A 951 10.62 10.31 17.82
C THR A 951 10.32 9.41 19.02
N LEU A 952 9.09 9.44 19.54
CA LEU A 952 8.64 8.54 20.61
C LEU A 952 8.74 7.07 20.18
N GLN A 953 8.40 6.74 18.93
CA GLN A 953 8.52 5.39 18.37
C GLN A 953 9.97 4.90 18.36
N ARG A 954 10.92 5.75 17.93
CA ARG A 954 12.34 5.42 17.95
C ARG A 954 12.86 5.25 19.38
N ARG A 955 12.56 6.19 20.27
CA ARG A 955 13.03 6.18 21.67
C ARG A 955 12.52 4.99 22.47
N TYR A 956 11.25 4.62 22.29
CA TYR A 956 10.59 3.56 23.10
C TYR A 956 10.44 2.22 22.38
N HIS A 957 10.96 2.11 21.15
CA HIS A 957 10.80 0.95 20.27
C HIS A 957 9.35 0.47 20.22
N ALA A 958 8.43 1.43 20.14
CA ALA A 958 6.99 1.23 20.22
C ALA A 958 6.37 1.36 18.83
N GLU A 959 5.39 0.51 18.52
CA GLU A 959 4.61 0.66 17.29
C GLU A 959 3.54 1.74 17.49
N VAL A 960 3.55 2.78 16.65
CA VAL A 960 2.52 3.81 16.65
C VAL A 960 1.24 3.21 16.06
N PRO A 961 0.12 3.17 16.81
CA PRO A 961 -1.13 2.68 16.25
C PRO A 961 -1.64 3.65 15.17
N PRO A 962 -2.38 3.15 14.16
CA PRO A 962 -2.91 4.01 13.12
C PRO A 962 -3.87 5.05 13.71
N PRO A 963 -3.86 6.29 13.19
CA PRO A 963 -4.72 7.36 13.70
C PRO A 963 -6.21 6.99 13.57
N SER A 964 -7.01 7.36 14.59
CA SER A 964 -8.44 7.05 14.62
C SER A 964 -9.18 7.78 13.50
N LYS A 965 -9.84 7.03 12.61
CA LYS A 965 -10.74 7.56 11.57
C LYS A 965 -12.07 8.09 12.12
N GLU A 966 -12.37 7.81 13.39
CA GLU A 966 -13.62 8.16 14.07
C GLU A 966 -13.50 9.42 14.95
N PHE A 967 -12.42 10.19 14.81
CA PHE A 967 -12.23 11.40 15.58
C PHE A 967 -13.17 12.54 15.11
N GLU A 968 -13.88 13.16 16.06
CA GLU A 968 -14.77 14.29 15.83
C GLU A 968 -14.23 15.56 16.50
N THR A 969 -14.14 16.66 15.75
CA THR A 969 -13.76 18.00 16.26
C THR A 969 -14.73 18.53 17.32
N THR A 970 -16.00 18.10 17.28
CA THR A 970 -16.98 18.39 18.33
C THR A 970 -16.55 17.83 19.69
N ARG A 971 -15.89 16.67 19.70
CA ARG A 971 -15.38 16.05 20.92
C ARG A 971 -14.17 16.81 21.46
N ALA A 972 -13.27 17.26 20.58
CA ALA A 972 -12.16 18.13 20.95
C ALA A 972 -12.66 19.44 21.59
N ALA A 973 -13.73 20.03 21.06
CA ALA A 973 -14.35 21.22 21.64
C ALA A 973 -14.96 20.96 23.04
N ILE A 974 -15.63 19.82 23.24
CA ILE A 974 -16.13 19.41 24.56
C ILE A 974 -14.98 19.29 25.56
N TYR A 975 -13.89 18.63 25.16
CA TYR A 975 -12.70 18.59 25.99
C TYR A 975 -12.19 20.01 26.24
N ALA A 976 -12.15 20.86 25.19
CA ALA A 976 -11.77 22.28 25.23
C ALA A 976 -12.57 23.13 26.22
N GLY A 977 -13.70 22.62 26.72
CA GLY A 977 -14.66 23.41 27.48
C GLY A 977 -15.32 24.50 26.62
N LEU A 978 -15.35 24.29 25.29
CA LEU A 978 -15.85 25.24 24.30
C LEU A 978 -17.02 24.64 23.52
N GLU A 979 -17.92 25.49 23.06
CA GLU A 979 -18.91 25.08 22.06
C GLU A 979 -18.23 24.88 20.71
N HIS A 980 -18.53 23.77 20.05
CA HIS A 980 -18.01 23.50 18.71
C HIS A 980 -18.73 24.35 17.65
N ASN A 981 -17.99 25.17 16.92
CA ASN A 981 -18.50 25.88 15.76
C ASN A 981 -17.45 25.90 14.63
N PRO A 982 -17.46 24.91 13.71
CA PRO A 982 -16.45 24.80 12.66
C PRO A 982 -16.59 25.90 11.60
N LYS A 983 -17.70 26.66 11.61
CA LYS A 983 -17.91 27.82 10.73
C LYS A 983 -17.30 29.11 11.25
N ASP A 984 -16.84 29.12 12.51
CA ASP A 984 -16.05 30.21 13.09
C ASP A 984 -14.58 29.78 13.11
N PRO A 985 -13.73 30.29 12.19
CA PRO A 985 -12.33 29.85 12.13
C PRO A 985 -11.53 30.22 13.40
N ALA A 986 -11.93 31.27 14.11
CA ALA A 986 -11.34 31.60 15.40
C ALA A 986 -11.80 30.62 16.51
N ASN A 987 -12.96 29.97 16.37
CA ASN A 987 -13.40 28.90 17.27
C ASN A 987 -12.53 27.66 17.10
N LEU A 988 -12.16 27.26 15.88
CA LEU A 988 -11.24 26.14 15.63
C LEU A 988 -9.87 26.37 16.28
N LEU A 989 -9.32 27.59 16.18
CA LEU A 989 -8.06 27.93 16.86
C LEU A 989 -8.22 27.92 18.39
N ARG A 990 -9.32 28.46 18.94
CA ARG A 990 -9.59 28.41 20.39
C ARG A 990 -9.76 26.99 20.90
N VAL A 991 -10.39 26.11 20.12
CA VAL A 991 -10.50 24.68 20.44
C VAL A 991 -9.13 24.03 20.46
N ALA A 992 -8.26 24.33 19.48
CA ALA A 992 -6.87 23.86 19.43
C ALA A 992 -6.07 24.31 20.67
N ILE A 993 -6.05 25.61 20.96
CA ILE A 993 -5.36 26.17 22.14
C ILE A 993 -5.88 25.54 23.43
N GLY A 994 -7.21 25.44 23.56
CA GLY A 994 -7.82 24.80 24.71
C GLY A 994 -7.44 23.33 24.81
N PHE A 995 -7.19 22.66 23.68
CA PHE A 995 -6.72 21.28 23.59
C PHE A 995 -5.33 21.12 24.20
N GLU A 996 -4.36 21.87 23.67
CA GLU A 996 -2.96 21.76 24.09
C GLU A 996 -2.76 22.26 25.50
N GLN A 997 -3.50 23.30 25.91
CA GLN A 997 -3.44 23.77 27.30
C GLN A 997 -3.82 22.67 28.31
N ARG A 998 -4.76 21.78 27.96
CA ARG A 998 -5.07 20.64 28.82
C ARG A 998 -4.01 19.57 28.79
N ALA A 999 -3.35 19.35 27.65
CA ALA A 999 -2.20 18.45 27.57
C ALA A 999 -1.07 18.97 28.47
N VAL A 1000 -0.73 20.26 28.37
CA VAL A 1000 0.22 20.95 29.26
C VAL A 1000 -0.15 20.75 30.74
N ASP A 1001 -1.42 21.02 31.11
CA ASP A 1001 -1.89 20.88 32.49
C ASP A 1001 -1.80 19.42 32.97
N PHE A 1002 -2.13 18.48 32.08
CA PHE A 1002 -2.05 17.06 32.35
C PHE A 1002 -0.60 16.64 32.61
N PHE A 1003 0.30 16.89 31.67
CA PHE A 1003 1.70 16.49 31.78
C PHE A 1003 2.39 17.19 32.95
N THR A 1004 2.16 18.49 33.15
CA THR A 1004 2.72 19.23 34.29
C THR A 1004 2.27 18.64 35.63
N ARG A 1005 0.98 18.27 35.77
CA ARG A 1005 0.47 17.64 36.99
C ARG A 1005 1.12 16.27 37.24
N HIS A 1006 1.14 15.41 36.23
CA HIS A 1006 1.66 14.04 36.39
C HIS A 1006 3.19 14.03 36.54
N MET A 1007 3.91 14.96 35.92
CA MET A 1007 5.35 15.19 36.16
C MET A 1007 5.65 15.45 37.64
N HIS A 1008 4.83 16.26 38.34
CA HIS A 1008 5.01 16.53 39.77
C HIS A 1008 4.67 15.33 40.68
N GLU A 1009 3.86 14.38 40.20
CA GLU A 1009 3.53 13.14 40.89
C GLU A 1009 4.61 12.05 40.72
N CYS A 1010 5.49 12.21 39.72
CA CYS A 1010 6.59 11.28 39.45
C CYS A 1010 7.84 11.55 40.31
N PRO A 1011 8.57 10.49 40.73
CA PRO A 1011 9.85 10.63 41.43
C PRO A 1011 10.86 11.49 40.65
N ALA A 1012 11.69 12.27 41.34
CA ALA A 1012 12.74 13.06 40.69
C ALA A 1012 13.77 12.14 40.02
N GLY A 1013 14.09 12.39 38.74
CA GLY A 1013 15.02 11.59 37.95
C GLY A 1013 14.47 10.24 37.46
N SER A 1014 13.15 10.04 37.49
CA SER A 1014 12.52 8.90 36.82
C SER A 1014 12.25 9.21 35.35
N THR A 1015 12.31 8.21 34.48
CA THR A 1015 12.14 8.40 33.03
C THR A 1015 10.74 8.92 32.67
N GLU A 1016 9.70 8.60 33.45
CA GLU A 1016 8.36 9.16 33.25
C GLU A 1016 8.29 10.65 33.53
N ARG A 1017 9.07 11.10 34.50
CA ARG A 1017 9.15 12.52 34.82
C ARG A 1017 9.85 13.28 33.70
N GLU A 1018 10.95 12.74 33.19
CA GLU A 1018 11.68 13.30 32.04
C GLU A 1018 10.76 13.38 30.81
N LEU A 1019 10.05 12.29 30.50
CA LEU A 1019 9.07 12.24 29.41
C LEU A 1019 7.95 13.28 29.60
N TYR A 1020 7.30 13.33 30.77
CA TYR A 1020 6.23 14.32 30.98
C TYR A 1020 6.73 15.77 31.02
N GLU A 1021 7.98 16.01 31.41
CA GLU A 1021 8.58 17.34 31.37
C GLU A 1021 8.81 17.83 29.93
N GLU A 1022 9.29 16.94 29.06
CA GLU A 1022 9.48 17.18 27.63
C GLU A 1022 8.15 17.44 26.91
N LEU A 1023 7.17 16.55 27.07
CA LEU A 1023 5.84 16.72 26.45
C LEU A 1023 5.15 17.98 26.95
N ALA A 1024 5.26 18.32 28.23
CA ALA A 1024 4.71 19.57 28.75
C ALA A 1024 5.39 20.81 28.14
N ALA A 1025 6.67 20.72 27.77
CA ALA A 1025 7.38 21.83 27.12
C ALA A 1025 6.95 21.99 25.67
N GLU A 1026 6.86 20.90 24.91
CA GLU A 1026 6.38 20.91 23.52
C GLU A 1026 4.95 21.44 23.40
N GLU A 1027 4.04 20.93 24.22
CA GLU A 1027 2.64 21.35 24.19
C GLU A 1027 2.48 22.84 24.55
N ARG A 1028 3.40 23.39 25.37
CA ARG A 1028 3.45 24.84 25.63
C ARG A 1028 3.86 25.63 24.39
N GLU A 1029 4.78 25.10 23.58
CA GLU A 1029 5.16 25.73 22.31
C GLU A 1029 3.98 25.73 21.33
N HIS A 1030 3.20 24.65 21.27
CA HIS A 1030 1.97 24.60 20.48
C HIS A 1030 0.94 25.63 20.97
N VAL A 1031 0.72 25.74 22.29
CA VAL A 1031 -0.16 26.77 22.87
C VAL A 1031 0.30 28.18 22.48
N ASP A 1032 1.59 28.49 22.62
CA ASP A 1032 2.15 29.81 22.33
C ASP A 1032 1.99 30.16 20.85
N LEU A 1033 2.32 29.21 19.96
CA LEU A 1033 2.19 29.34 18.51
C LEU A 1033 0.73 29.57 18.10
N LEU A 1034 -0.19 28.72 18.54
CA LEU A 1034 -1.61 28.82 18.19
C LEU A 1034 -2.25 30.08 18.78
N THR A 1035 -1.84 30.49 19.96
CA THR A 1035 -2.29 31.74 20.58
C THR A 1035 -1.84 32.94 19.75
N LEU A 1036 -0.59 32.95 19.31
CA LEU A 1036 -0.06 33.99 18.45
C LEU A 1036 -0.75 34.03 17.08
N GLU A 1037 -1.04 32.86 16.48
CA GLU A 1037 -1.81 32.75 15.24
C GLU A 1037 -3.25 33.26 15.42
N LEU A 1038 -3.90 32.93 16.53
CA LEU A 1038 -5.24 33.45 16.86
C LEU A 1038 -5.24 34.98 16.98
N GLU A 1039 -4.26 35.56 17.67
CA GLU A 1039 -4.14 37.02 17.81
C GLU A 1039 -3.96 37.71 16.45
N ARG A 1040 -3.15 37.12 15.56
CA ARG A 1040 -2.92 37.66 14.21
C ARG A 1040 -4.13 37.51 13.31
N PHE A 1041 -4.78 36.35 13.36
CA PHE A 1041 -6.00 36.08 12.62
C PHE A 1041 -7.11 37.06 13.00
N VAL A 1042 -7.33 37.27 14.31
CA VAL A 1042 -8.30 38.26 14.82
C VAL A 1042 -7.92 39.69 14.42
N ALA A 1043 -6.63 40.00 14.30
CA ALA A 1043 -6.13 41.30 13.84
C ALA A 1043 -6.13 41.47 12.31
N GLY A 1044 -6.57 40.46 11.53
CA GLY A 1044 -6.57 40.49 10.07
C GLY A 1044 -5.18 40.52 9.44
N LYS A 1045 -4.16 40.01 10.15
CA LYS A 1045 -2.78 39.88 9.68
C LYS A 1045 -2.56 38.45 9.17
N GLY A 1046 -1.73 38.29 8.12
CA GLY A 1046 -1.35 36.96 7.63
C GLY A 1046 -0.64 36.13 8.70
N GLY A 1047 -0.73 34.80 8.61
CA GLY A 1047 -0.06 33.87 9.52
C GLY A 1047 1.45 34.03 9.56
N ILE A 1048 2.10 33.46 10.57
CA ILE A 1048 3.57 33.41 10.73
C ILE A 1048 4.13 32.18 10.02
N LEU A 1049 3.37 31.09 10.01
CA LEU A 1049 3.73 29.84 9.35
C LEU A 1049 3.46 29.86 7.85
#